data_AF-A0A5M3PIM8-F1
#
_entry.id   AF-A0A5M3PIM8-F1
#
_cell.length_a   1.000
_cell.length_b   1.000
_cell.length_c   1.000
_cell.angle_alpha   90.00
_cell.angle_beta   90.00
_cell.angle_gamma   90.00
#
_symmetry.space_group_name_H-M   'P 1'
#
loop_
_entity.id
_entity.type
_entity.pdbx_description
1 polymer ?
#
loop_
_entity_poly.entity_id
_entity_poly.type
_entity_poly.pdbx_seq_one_letter_code
_entity_poly.pdbx_strand_id
1 'polypeptide(L)'
;MQPLRILTLAVFVALTGCDSSHPTDSGPENSFFERETIDPRGPNAPWGKTIGDIDGDGLLDIVIGGHRPRHLTFFERVGRKLGITDSLNRLGELVWYENPTWKRHTITESLAIRTDLEVSDIDGDGANDIVLVSDSGIVWLKNGDWDSHLIGEGKYHDVEVTDLDRDGAIEVIVRNQSLFGYKNGNFIRIFTQESGDQWSYEDLSVPHGEGLTLADLDKDGFSDIVASDVWLRNPGESGNSWAKMQYTGAGEGGWHWHDVYIDTGDINGDGWPDILLSPSEPVGAFYQIAWLENPGGETDQYWLKHVIVEDVETVHHFVAARDVDLDGDMDVLTAEMNQGEGENPVSVYLNEPNGWVRQTLSLGGGHSLRAVDIDNDFDVDLIGTNWQIENFQGDYPVWIWRNQLDSRQGWVRHVIDDERPGQATAVFAEDLDGDGKKDLVSGGFWYRNPGALDGQWERSELGAGATDAALIHDFDRDGKPDVLATGWRAYGYQTPIWEKLANWVAGSRNKEGNHGERLVWARNLGNGEFELLENIQRASGDFLQGAAVLPAVGDGEERVLLSWHAAGEGIQSITVPKEARHQEWAWSEFSSLSLDEALTVADLDDDLNPDVILGTVILFGREGGDWETVWIDDEGLKPDRHVVSDLNSDGLPDIVVGFEAVSETGDLVWYQQLSQKGGWEKHLIARLTGPMSLGVADMDADGDPDVIVGEHDLPNPERARLLWFENRNNGKSWLPRLIHQGDEHHDGALVVDLDGDGDQDVVSIGWGHHKVIVYESVNALGATSD
;
A
#
# COMPACT_ATOMS: atom_id res chain seq x y z
N MET A 1 78.65 -40.86 0.95
CA MET A 1 77.81 -40.96 2.15
C MET A 1 77.03 -39.66 2.29
N GLN A 2 75.78 -39.67 1.85
CA GLN A 2 74.71 -38.79 2.34
C GLN A 2 74.04 -39.48 3.54
N PRO A 3 73.28 -38.75 4.37
CA PRO A 3 72.06 -39.30 4.92
C PRO A 3 70.84 -38.57 4.35
N LEU A 4 69.95 -39.44 3.84
CA LEU A 4 68.57 -39.25 3.42
C LEU A 4 67.66 -38.96 4.61
N ARG A 5 66.67 -38.08 4.45
CA ARG A 5 65.32 -38.15 5.06
C ARG A 5 64.33 -37.52 4.07
N ILE A 6 63.78 -38.33 3.15
CA ILE A 6 62.43 -38.92 3.17
C ILE A 6 61.34 -37.85 3.18
N LEU A 7 60.93 -37.48 1.96
CA LEU A 7 59.64 -36.88 1.63
C LEU A 7 58.58 -37.99 1.71
N THR A 8 57.51 -37.79 2.47
CA THR A 8 56.32 -38.63 2.37
C THR A 8 55.44 -38.04 1.28
N LEU A 9 55.40 -38.75 0.16
CA LEU A 9 54.52 -38.54 -0.99
C LEU A 9 53.08 -38.88 -0.56
N ALA A 10 52.21 -37.88 -0.39
CA ALA A 10 50.78 -38.12 -0.34
C ALA A 10 50.22 -37.97 -1.77
N VAL A 11 49.50 -39.02 -2.16
CA VAL A 11 49.03 -39.33 -3.50
C VAL A 11 47.97 -38.33 -3.95
N PHE A 12 48.20 -37.71 -5.10
CA PHE A 12 47.16 -37.07 -5.92
C PHE A 12 46.17 -38.16 -6.35
N VAL A 13 44.98 -38.16 -5.74
CA VAL A 13 43.81 -38.78 -6.35
C VAL A 13 43.06 -37.66 -7.06
N ALA A 14 43.23 -37.60 -8.38
CA ALA A 14 42.32 -36.90 -9.26
C ALA A 14 40.98 -37.66 -9.22
N LEU A 15 39.99 -37.11 -8.51
CA LEU A 15 38.60 -37.39 -8.80
C LEU A 15 38.10 -36.27 -9.71
N THR A 16 37.94 -36.66 -10.95
CA THR A 16 37.26 -35.97 -12.03
C THR A 16 35.81 -35.66 -11.65
N GLY A 17 35.38 -34.42 -11.94
CA GLY A 17 34.00 -34.05 -12.26
C GLY A 17 32.98 -34.22 -11.15
N CYS A 18 32.71 -33.13 -10.43
CA CYS A 18 31.33 -32.83 -10.05
C CYS A 18 30.85 -31.70 -10.95
N ASP A 19 29.72 -31.97 -11.59
CA ASP A 19 28.93 -31.07 -12.41
C ASP A 19 28.74 -29.71 -11.73
N SER A 20 28.88 -28.65 -12.51
CA SER A 20 28.18 -27.39 -12.30
C SER A 20 26.69 -27.63 -12.57
N SER A 21 26.01 -28.32 -11.65
CA SER A 21 24.55 -28.26 -11.58
C SER A 21 24.20 -27.14 -10.63
N HIS A 22 23.61 -26.08 -11.17
CA HIS A 22 22.80 -25.14 -10.40
C HIS A 22 21.97 -25.93 -9.39
N PRO A 23 22.02 -25.62 -8.08
CA PRO A 23 20.95 -26.05 -7.22
C PRO A 23 19.71 -25.36 -7.78
N THR A 24 18.79 -26.15 -8.33
CA THR A 24 17.39 -25.75 -8.36
C THR A 24 17.00 -25.61 -6.90
N ASP A 25 17.13 -24.39 -6.39
CA ASP A 25 16.62 -23.93 -5.10
C ASP A 25 15.11 -23.92 -5.22
N SER A 26 14.50 -25.09 -5.11
CA SER A 26 13.13 -25.16 -4.60
C SER A 26 13.28 -24.97 -3.10
N GLY A 27 12.85 -23.80 -2.60
CA GLY A 27 12.57 -23.64 -1.17
C GLY A 27 11.62 -24.76 -0.68
N PRO A 28 11.50 -24.98 0.63
CA PRO A 28 10.50 -25.91 1.15
C PRO A 28 9.11 -25.55 0.58
N GLU A 29 8.31 -26.57 0.24
CA GLU A 29 6.94 -26.47 -0.36
C GLU A 29 5.93 -25.62 0.44
N ASN A 30 6.35 -24.97 1.54
CA ASN A 30 5.50 -24.24 2.48
C ASN A 30 5.84 -22.75 2.64
N SER A 31 6.79 -22.17 1.89
CA SER A 31 7.02 -20.73 1.94
C SER A 31 6.05 -19.99 1.02
N PHE A 32 5.54 -18.83 1.46
CA PHE A 32 4.80 -17.89 0.61
C PHE A 32 5.71 -16.96 -0.20
N PHE A 33 7.03 -17.16 -0.15
CA PHE A 33 7.97 -16.43 -0.98
C PHE A 33 8.34 -17.16 -2.27
N GLU A 34 8.31 -16.45 -3.39
CA GLU A 34 8.88 -16.90 -4.67
C GLU A 34 10.14 -16.10 -5.02
N ARG A 35 11.25 -16.81 -5.30
CA ARG A 35 12.51 -16.15 -5.64
C ARG A 35 12.65 -15.90 -7.14
N GLU A 36 12.80 -14.65 -7.52
CA GLU A 36 13.15 -14.20 -8.87
C GLU A 36 14.61 -13.69 -8.92
N THR A 37 15.25 -13.80 -10.09
CA THR A 37 16.59 -13.24 -10.35
C THR A 37 16.47 -12.00 -11.22
N ILE A 38 16.71 -10.84 -10.62
CA ILE A 38 16.67 -9.53 -11.27
C ILE A 38 17.84 -9.34 -12.24
N ASP A 39 19.06 -9.57 -11.74
CA ASP A 39 20.27 -9.58 -12.56
C ASP A 39 21.10 -10.80 -12.17
N PRO A 40 21.28 -11.82 -13.04
CA PRO A 40 22.13 -12.98 -12.74
C PRO A 40 23.61 -12.60 -12.60
N ARG A 41 23.96 -11.37 -12.95
CA ARG A 41 25.31 -10.82 -13.13
C ARG A 41 25.35 -9.38 -12.63
N GLY A 42 24.86 -9.16 -11.41
CA GLY A 42 24.86 -7.87 -10.73
C GLY A 42 26.25 -7.31 -10.42
N PRO A 43 26.35 -6.23 -9.62
CA PRO A 43 27.63 -5.60 -9.33
C PRO A 43 28.70 -6.55 -8.78
N ASN A 44 29.95 -6.34 -9.18
CA ASN A 44 31.07 -7.14 -8.73
C ASN A 44 31.52 -6.73 -7.33
N ALA A 45 31.74 -7.72 -6.47
CA ALA A 45 31.98 -7.52 -5.05
C ALA A 45 30.91 -6.62 -4.39
N PRO A 46 29.63 -7.00 -4.48
CA PRO A 46 28.55 -6.17 -3.97
C PRO A 46 28.63 -6.07 -2.45
N TRP A 47 28.48 -4.87 -1.91
CA TRP A 47 28.53 -4.59 -0.47
C TRP A 47 27.25 -3.90 -0.04
N GLY A 48 27.06 -2.66 -0.48
CA GLY A 48 25.87 -1.89 -0.14
C GLY A 48 24.66 -2.24 -1.02
N LYS A 49 23.47 -2.18 -0.42
CA LYS A 49 22.17 -2.28 -1.09
C LYS A 49 21.23 -1.27 -0.45
N THR A 50 20.41 -0.62 -1.25
CA THR A 50 19.26 0.11 -0.75
C THR A 50 18.16 0.14 -1.79
N ILE A 51 17.06 0.79 -1.43
CA ILE A 51 15.86 0.97 -2.23
C ILE A 51 15.43 2.43 -2.19
N GLY A 52 14.70 2.88 -3.19
CA GLY A 52 14.12 4.22 -3.25
C GLY A 52 13.61 4.55 -4.65
N ASP A 53 12.69 5.49 -4.75
CA ASP A 53 12.15 5.96 -6.05
C ASP A 53 13.19 6.87 -6.72
N ILE A 54 13.98 6.32 -7.66
CA ILE A 54 15.11 7.02 -8.27
C ILE A 54 14.67 7.89 -9.45
N ASP A 55 13.61 7.52 -10.16
CA ASP A 55 13.13 8.27 -11.33
C ASP A 55 11.85 9.08 -11.11
N GLY A 56 11.32 9.08 -9.88
CA GLY A 56 10.17 9.88 -9.46
C GLY A 56 8.85 9.31 -9.96
N ASP A 57 8.82 8.01 -10.25
CA ASP A 57 7.65 7.33 -10.77
C ASP A 57 6.76 6.77 -9.65
N GLY A 58 7.16 6.88 -8.38
CA GLY A 58 6.39 6.41 -7.23
C GLY A 58 6.52 4.91 -6.94
N LEU A 59 7.31 4.17 -7.71
CA LEU A 59 7.72 2.79 -7.39
C LEU A 59 9.12 2.80 -6.78
N LEU A 60 9.38 1.86 -5.87
CA LEU A 60 10.70 1.73 -5.28
C LEU A 60 11.64 0.96 -6.23
N ASP A 61 12.79 1.55 -6.51
CA ASP A 61 13.86 0.91 -7.29
C ASP A 61 14.89 0.23 -6.40
N ILE A 62 15.69 -0.66 -7.00
CA ILE A 62 16.77 -1.35 -6.30
C ILE A 62 18.11 -0.71 -6.67
N VAL A 63 18.91 -0.33 -5.67
CA VAL A 63 20.28 0.21 -5.86
C VAL A 63 21.31 -0.72 -5.23
N ILE A 64 22.31 -1.15 -6.02
CA ILE A 64 23.36 -2.06 -5.56
C ILE A 64 24.76 -1.47 -5.83
N GLY A 65 25.58 -1.45 -4.80
CA GLY A 65 26.96 -0.97 -4.85
C GLY A 65 28.00 -2.09 -4.83
N GLY A 66 28.87 -2.11 -5.84
CA GLY A 66 30.00 -3.01 -5.99
C GLY A 66 31.33 -2.35 -5.60
N HIS A 67 32.11 -3.01 -4.75
CA HIS A 67 33.43 -2.56 -4.32
C HIS A 67 34.49 -2.66 -5.45
N ARG A 68 34.17 -3.32 -6.58
CA ARG A 68 35.07 -3.48 -7.73
C ARG A 68 34.31 -3.24 -9.03
N PRO A 69 34.98 -2.73 -10.09
CA PRO A 69 34.34 -2.60 -11.37
C PRO A 69 34.19 -3.98 -12.02
N ARG A 70 33.06 -4.21 -12.69
CA ARG A 70 32.83 -5.40 -13.50
C ARG A 70 33.70 -5.43 -14.76
N HIS A 71 33.96 -4.25 -15.34
CA HIS A 71 34.67 -4.11 -16.61
C HIS A 71 35.95 -3.29 -16.47
N LEU A 72 37.10 -3.98 -16.34
CA LEU A 72 38.41 -3.32 -16.48
C LEU A 72 38.85 -3.29 -17.95
N THR A 73 39.32 -2.15 -18.44
CA THR A 73 40.00 -2.03 -19.73
C THR A 73 41.33 -2.82 -19.75
N PHE A 74 41.87 -3.10 -20.93
CA PHE A 74 43.15 -3.81 -21.07
C PHE A 74 44.29 -3.11 -20.31
N PHE A 75 44.37 -1.78 -20.41
CA PHE A 75 45.43 -1.00 -19.75
C PHE A 75 45.27 -0.99 -18.23
N GLU A 76 44.04 -0.97 -17.71
CA GLU A 76 43.79 -1.04 -16.26
C GLU A 76 44.15 -2.42 -15.70
N ARG A 77 43.82 -3.50 -16.42
CA ARG A 77 44.26 -4.86 -16.03
C ARG A 77 45.79 -4.96 -15.97
N VAL A 78 46.49 -4.40 -16.96
CA VAL A 78 47.96 -4.40 -17.01
C VAL A 78 48.56 -3.50 -15.93
N GLY A 79 48.03 -2.28 -15.74
CA GLY A 79 48.46 -1.33 -14.72
C GLY A 79 48.31 -1.88 -13.31
N ARG A 80 47.17 -2.52 -13.02
CA ARG A 80 46.91 -3.20 -11.74
C ARG A 80 47.85 -4.38 -11.51
N LYS A 81 48.06 -5.24 -12.51
CA LYS A 81 48.98 -6.40 -12.42
C LYS A 81 50.43 -5.98 -12.16
N LEU A 82 50.82 -4.79 -12.60
CA LEU A 82 52.15 -4.26 -12.41
C LEU A 82 52.27 -3.35 -11.16
N GLY A 83 51.17 -3.10 -10.43
CA GLY A 83 51.15 -2.23 -9.25
C GLY A 83 51.48 -0.76 -9.56
N ILE A 84 51.17 -0.28 -10.78
CA ILE A 84 51.64 1.02 -11.29
C ILE A 84 50.66 2.17 -10.97
N THR A 85 49.45 1.89 -10.46
CA THR A 85 48.39 2.90 -10.27
C THR A 85 47.55 2.64 -9.03
N ASP A 86 47.72 3.45 -7.97
CA ASP A 86 46.87 3.45 -6.77
C ASP A 86 45.40 3.84 -7.07
N SER A 87 45.17 4.64 -8.12
CA SER A 87 43.84 5.10 -8.53
C SER A 87 42.91 3.97 -8.99
N LEU A 88 43.44 2.84 -9.46
CA LEU A 88 42.62 1.69 -9.89
C LEU A 88 42.08 0.86 -8.72
N ASN A 89 42.59 1.08 -7.51
CA ASN A 89 42.11 0.37 -6.32
C ASN A 89 40.82 0.98 -5.75
N ARG A 90 40.45 2.20 -6.18
CA ARG A 90 39.24 2.94 -5.77
C ARG A 90 38.08 2.85 -6.77
N LEU A 91 38.25 2.05 -7.83
CA LEU A 91 37.15 1.80 -8.78
C LEU A 91 36.18 0.78 -8.17
N GLY A 92 34.91 1.01 -8.39
CA GLY A 92 33.76 0.18 -8.03
C GLY A 92 32.56 0.65 -8.84
N GLU A 93 31.48 -0.11 -8.85
CA GLU A 93 30.29 0.24 -9.64
C GLU A 93 29.08 0.49 -8.76
N LEU A 94 28.24 1.45 -9.13
CA LEU A 94 26.93 1.68 -8.53
C LEU A 94 25.88 1.59 -9.64
N VAL A 95 24.85 0.80 -9.38
CA VAL A 95 23.85 0.42 -10.37
C VAL A 95 22.48 0.49 -9.72
N TRP A 96 21.49 1.00 -10.44
CA TRP A 96 20.09 0.86 -10.05
C TRP A 96 19.30 0.05 -11.09
N TYR A 97 18.18 -0.53 -10.67
CA TYR A 97 17.28 -1.32 -11.48
C TYR A 97 15.88 -0.72 -11.42
N GLU A 98 15.40 -0.25 -12.58
CA GLU A 98 14.12 0.47 -12.76
C GLU A 98 12.92 -0.47 -12.61
N ASN A 99 12.14 -0.31 -11.55
CA ASN A 99 10.89 -1.03 -11.31
C ASN A 99 9.82 -0.58 -12.36
N PRO A 100 8.95 -1.47 -12.89
CA PRO A 100 8.88 -2.93 -12.75
C PRO A 100 9.65 -3.69 -13.83
N THR A 101 10.33 -2.99 -14.73
CA THR A 101 11.04 -3.64 -15.85
C THR A 101 12.37 -4.27 -15.44
N TRP A 102 12.86 -3.91 -14.26
CA TRP A 102 14.17 -4.18 -13.71
C TRP A 102 15.32 -3.80 -14.65
N LYS A 103 15.11 -2.74 -15.45
CA LYS A 103 16.11 -2.28 -16.40
C LYS A 103 17.32 -1.74 -15.66
N ARG A 104 18.48 -2.36 -15.89
CA ARG A 104 19.77 -1.99 -15.29
C ARG A 104 20.31 -0.66 -15.81
N HIS A 105 20.61 0.26 -14.91
CA HIS A 105 21.27 1.54 -15.17
C HIS A 105 22.54 1.68 -14.35
N THR A 106 23.65 2.07 -14.99
CA THR A 106 24.91 2.31 -14.27
C THR A 106 25.05 3.79 -13.94
N ILE A 107 25.12 4.11 -12.65
CA ILE A 107 25.34 5.46 -12.14
C ILE A 107 26.81 5.82 -12.26
N THR A 108 27.69 4.97 -11.72
CA THR A 108 29.14 5.21 -11.78
C THR A 108 29.93 3.90 -11.78
N GLU A 109 31.14 3.92 -12.34
CA GLU A 109 32.15 2.85 -12.26
C GLU A 109 33.45 3.33 -11.59
N SER A 110 33.42 4.51 -10.96
CA SER A 110 34.60 5.16 -10.39
C SER A 110 34.64 5.20 -8.87
N LEU A 111 33.69 4.56 -8.19
CA LEU A 111 33.54 4.65 -6.74
C LEU A 111 33.48 3.26 -6.10
N ALA A 112 34.51 2.92 -5.31
CA ALA A 112 34.55 1.68 -4.53
C ALA A 112 33.57 1.76 -3.35
N ILE A 113 32.37 1.23 -3.57
CA ILE A 113 31.29 1.20 -2.57
C ILE A 113 31.64 0.24 -1.44
N ARG A 114 31.21 0.57 -0.22
CA ARG A 114 31.33 -0.24 0.98
C ARG A 114 29.93 -0.64 1.47
N THR A 115 29.79 -0.85 2.77
CA THR A 115 28.81 -1.73 3.40
C THR A 115 27.38 -1.24 3.30
N ASP A 116 27.18 0.07 3.11
CA ASP A 116 25.87 0.68 3.26
C ASP A 116 25.68 1.92 2.38
N LEU A 117 24.41 2.19 2.03
CA LEU A 117 23.96 3.37 1.28
C LEU A 117 22.49 3.65 1.57
N GLU A 118 22.08 4.91 1.42
CA GLU A 118 20.71 5.38 1.61
C GLU A 118 20.26 6.33 0.51
N VAL A 119 18.94 6.42 0.32
CA VAL A 119 18.29 7.26 -0.70
C VAL A 119 17.45 8.33 -0.02
N SER A 120 17.67 9.58 -0.37
CA SER A 120 16.92 10.73 0.16
C SER A 120 17.20 11.97 -0.68
N ASP A 121 16.28 12.94 -0.70
CA ASP A 121 16.50 14.26 -1.33
C ASP A 121 17.40 15.12 -0.42
N ILE A 122 18.71 15.11 -0.68
CA ILE A 122 19.71 15.75 0.19
C ILE A 122 19.79 17.27 -0.03
N ASP A 123 19.35 17.77 -1.19
CA ASP A 123 19.41 19.21 -1.51
C ASP A 123 18.06 19.91 -1.73
N GLY A 124 16.96 19.20 -1.49
CA GLY A 124 15.61 19.74 -1.47
C GLY A 124 15.09 20.10 -2.86
N ASP A 125 15.59 19.46 -3.92
CA ASP A 125 15.17 19.71 -5.29
C ASP A 125 13.99 18.83 -5.76
N GLY A 126 13.55 17.91 -4.89
CA GLY A 126 12.45 16.99 -5.11
C GLY A 126 12.85 15.68 -5.80
N ALA A 127 14.12 15.50 -6.18
CA ALA A 127 14.64 14.24 -6.68
C ALA A 127 15.44 13.51 -5.59
N ASN A 128 15.19 12.21 -5.45
CA ASN A 128 15.92 11.40 -4.49
C ASN A 128 17.37 11.19 -4.93
N ASP A 129 18.32 11.55 -4.05
CA ASP A 129 19.76 11.35 -4.23
C ASP A 129 20.25 10.06 -3.56
N ILE A 130 21.55 9.76 -3.69
CA ILE A 130 22.16 8.61 -3.01
C ILE A 130 23.31 9.07 -2.10
N VAL A 131 23.26 8.71 -0.82
CA VAL A 131 24.36 8.83 0.15
C VAL A 131 24.95 7.46 0.41
N LEU A 132 26.27 7.33 0.40
CA LEU A 132 26.89 6.01 0.51
C LEU A 132 28.24 6.02 1.22
N VAL A 133 28.59 4.85 1.76
CA VAL A 133 29.93 4.60 2.32
C VAL A 133 30.88 4.15 1.22
N SER A 134 32.04 4.79 1.11
CA SER A 134 33.08 4.47 0.13
C SER A 134 34.48 4.37 0.74
N ASP A 135 35.47 3.93 -0.04
CA ASP A 135 36.89 4.00 0.34
C ASP A 135 37.41 5.42 0.62
N SER A 136 36.72 6.46 0.13
CA SER A 136 37.05 7.88 0.36
C SER A 136 36.42 8.44 1.64
N GLY A 137 35.39 7.78 2.19
CA GLY A 137 34.53 8.32 3.23
C GLY A 137 33.07 8.31 2.77
N ILE A 138 32.29 9.27 3.28
CA ILE A 138 30.87 9.42 2.96
C ILE A 138 30.71 10.30 1.73
N VAL A 139 29.98 9.78 0.75
CA VAL A 139 29.79 10.43 -0.56
C VAL A 139 28.31 10.56 -0.83
N TRP A 140 27.91 11.76 -1.27
CA TRP A 140 26.60 12.06 -1.82
C TRP A 140 26.71 12.13 -3.35
N LEU A 141 25.80 11.47 -4.05
CA LEU A 141 25.65 11.50 -5.50
C LEU A 141 24.31 12.17 -5.82
N LYS A 142 24.37 13.36 -6.42
CA LYS A 142 23.17 14.14 -6.74
C LYS A 142 22.46 13.58 -7.98
N ASN A 143 21.17 13.31 -7.89
CA ASN A 143 20.36 12.81 -8.99
C ASN A 143 20.20 13.89 -10.09
N GLY A 144 20.04 13.45 -11.34
CA GLY A 144 20.03 14.28 -12.53
C GLY A 144 21.34 14.21 -13.33
N ASP A 145 22.48 14.55 -12.72
CA ASP A 145 23.80 14.43 -13.35
C ASP A 145 24.76 13.43 -12.68
N TRP A 146 24.39 12.91 -11.49
CA TRP A 146 25.19 11.99 -10.68
C TRP A 146 26.55 12.58 -10.28
N ASP A 147 26.63 13.91 -10.15
CA ASP A 147 27.82 14.59 -9.63
C ASP A 147 28.11 14.12 -8.19
N SER A 148 29.40 13.96 -7.90
CA SER A 148 29.87 13.34 -6.66
C SER A 148 30.42 14.37 -5.68
N HIS A 149 29.85 14.38 -4.48
CA HIS A 149 30.14 15.31 -3.39
C HIS A 149 30.67 14.55 -2.18
N LEU A 150 31.86 14.90 -1.71
CA LEU A 150 32.44 14.28 -0.51
C LEU A 150 31.92 15.00 0.73
N ILE A 151 31.09 14.31 1.53
CA ILE A 151 30.55 14.84 2.80
C ILE A 151 31.64 14.85 3.88
N GLY A 152 32.35 13.72 4.02
CA GLY A 152 33.36 13.58 5.06
C GLY A 152 34.36 12.47 4.80
N GLU A 153 35.64 12.76 4.98
CA GLU A 153 36.70 11.75 4.95
C GLU A 153 36.61 10.83 6.18
N GLY A 154 36.94 9.56 6.00
CA GLY A 154 37.01 8.61 7.10
C GLY A 154 36.81 7.18 6.66
N LYS A 155 36.80 6.27 7.64
CA LYS A 155 36.34 4.90 7.45
C LYS A 155 35.07 4.76 8.26
N TYR A 156 34.00 4.42 7.58
CA TYR A 156 32.68 4.18 8.13
C TYR A 156 32.18 2.82 7.64
N HIS A 157 31.08 2.39 8.24
CA HIS A 157 30.45 1.10 8.02
C HIS A 157 28.97 1.29 7.71
N ASP A 158 28.25 1.97 8.59
CA ASP A 158 26.81 2.18 8.50
C ASP A 158 26.53 3.66 8.25
N VAL A 159 25.51 3.95 7.46
CA VAL A 159 25.01 5.31 7.20
C VAL A 159 23.50 5.33 7.24
N GLU A 160 22.95 6.32 7.94
CA GLU A 160 21.52 6.61 7.99
C GLU A 160 21.32 8.08 7.59
N VAL A 161 20.15 8.39 7.02
CA VAL A 161 19.78 9.75 6.63
C VAL A 161 18.37 10.09 7.13
N THR A 162 18.20 11.24 7.75
CA THR A 162 16.89 11.76 8.18
C THR A 162 16.99 13.26 8.44
N ASP A 163 15.88 13.97 8.36
CA ASP A 163 15.74 15.29 8.98
C ASP A 163 15.66 15.11 10.50
N LEU A 164 16.80 15.27 11.18
CA LEU A 164 16.96 14.87 12.59
C LEU A 164 16.48 15.95 13.55
N ASP A 165 16.49 17.21 13.12
CA ASP A 165 16.07 18.36 13.90
C ASP A 165 14.79 19.07 13.39
N ARG A 166 14.21 18.56 12.30
CA ARG A 166 12.98 19.02 11.65
C ARG A 166 13.11 20.42 11.03
N ASP A 167 14.29 20.79 10.55
CA ASP A 167 14.51 22.05 9.85
C ASP A 167 14.28 21.98 8.34
N GLY A 168 14.03 20.77 7.81
CA GLY A 168 13.80 20.46 6.40
C GLY A 168 15.05 20.08 5.62
N ALA A 169 16.24 20.14 6.23
CA ALA A 169 17.47 19.58 5.67
C ALA A 169 17.68 18.14 6.19
N ILE A 170 18.37 17.32 5.39
CA ILE A 170 18.65 15.93 5.75
C ILE A 170 20.05 15.83 6.38
N GLU A 171 20.12 15.33 7.61
CA GLU A 171 21.37 14.96 8.26
C GLU A 171 21.87 13.60 7.79
N VAL A 172 23.19 13.43 7.82
CA VAL A 172 23.85 12.15 7.52
C VAL A 172 24.53 11.62 8.77
N ILE A 173 24.00 10.51 9.30
CA ILE A 173 24.41 9.89 10.55
C ILE A 173 25.24 8.65 10.24
N VAL A 174 26.45 8.56 10.77
CA VAL A 174 27.36 7.47 10.43
C VAL A 174 28.04 6.84 11.62
N ARG A 175 28.34 5.56 11.46
CA ARG A 175 29.11 4.77 12.42
C ARG A 175 30.16 3.94 11.69
N ASN A 176 31.26 3.63 12.36
CA ASN A 176 32.17 2.57 11.93
C ASN A 176 32.10 1.36 12.87
N GLN A 177 32.62 0.21 12.46
CA GLN A 177 32.72 -0.97 13.32
C GLN A 177 34.02 -1.02 14.15
N SER A 178 34.02 -1.82 15.23
CA SER A 178 35.15 -1.96 16.15
C SER A 178 36.00 -3.21 15.95
N LEU A 179 35.51 -4.17 15.16
CA LEU A 179 36.23 -5.38 14.74
C LEU A 179 37.36 -5.08 13.73
N PHE A 180 38.07 -6.15 13.33
CA PHE A 180 39.21 -6.15 12.39
C PHE A 180 40.35 -5.15 12.65
N GLY A 181 40.51 -4.72 13.91
CA GLY A 181 41.68 -3.95 14.35
C GLY A 181 41.57 -2.43 14.18
N TYR A 182 40.38 -1.90 13.86
CA TYR A 182 40.17 -0.46 13.70
C TYR A 182 39.88 0.27 15.03
N LYS A 183 39.13 -0.37 15.95
CA LYS A 183 38.75 0.18 17.27
C LYS A 183 38.24 1.63 17.22
N ASN A 184 37.36 1.94 16.28
CA ASN A 184 36.80 3.28 16.06
C ASN A 184 35.27 3.29 15.91
N GLY A 185 34.58 2.22 16.31
CA GLY A 185 33.12 2.17 16.40
C GLY A 185 32.54 2.65 17.74
N ASN A 186 33.24 3.54 18.42
CA ASN A 186 32.88 4.12 19.72
C ASN A 186 32.36 5.56 19.64
N PHE A 187 31.96 5.99 18.46
CA PHE A 187 31.27 7.25 18.25
C PHE A 187 30.28 7.11 17.09
N ILE A 188 29.21 7.89 17.18
CA ILE A 188 28.34 8.25 16.06
C ILE A 188 28.78 9.62 15.59
N ARG A 189 28.83 9.85 14.29
CA ARG A 189 29.05 11.17 13.71
C ARG A 189 27.81 11.61 12.97
N ILE A 190 27.34 12.82 13.26
CA ILE A 190 26.22 13.46 12.56
C ILE A 190 26.82 14.56 11.71
N PHE A 191 26.57 14.52 10.40
CA PHE A 191 26.92 15.59 9.47
C PHE A 191 25.69 16.43 9.17
N THR A 192 25.85 17.75 9.27
CA THR A 192 24.81 18.73 8.95
C THR A 192 25.27 19.58 7.78
N GLN A 193 24.40 19.76 6.79
CA GLN A 193 24.72 20.56 5.61
C GLN A 193 24.60 22.06 5.95
N GLU A 194 25.68 22.81 5.81
CA GLU A 194 25.69 24.25 6.09
C GLU A 194 25.31 25.05 4.84
N SER A 195 25.88 24.68 3.69
CA SER A 195 25.52 25.22 2.37
C SER A 195 26.28 24.50 1.26
N GLY A 196 25.55 23.97 0.27
CA GLY A 196 26.15 23.20 -0.84
C GLY A 196 27.09 22.11 -0.32
N ASP A 197 28.34 22.08 -0.79
CA ASP A 197 29.34 21.08 -0.38
C ASP A 197 29.95 21.30 1.02
N GLN A 198 29.49 22.29 1.78
CA GLN A 198 30.04 22.56 3.11
C GLN A 198 29.22 21.84 4.18
N TRP A 199 29.88 20.93 4.89
CA TRP A 199 29.31 20.13 5.97
C TRP A 199 30.05 20.41 7.27
N SER A 200 29.30 20.54 8.36
CA SER A 200 29.83 20.47 9.71
C SER A 200 29.54 19.08 10.29
N TYR A 201 30.14 18.75 11.44
CA TYR A 201 29.82 17.50 12.11
C TYR A 201 29.95 17.60 13.63
N GLU A 202 29.20 16.77 14.33
CA GLU A 202 29.39 16.46 15.75
C GLU A 202 29.62 14.97 15.99
N ASP A 203 30.39 14.64 17.03
CA ASP A 203 30.69 13.27 17.42
C ASP A 203 30.04 12.96 18.78
N LEU A 204 29.15 11.96 18.80
CA LEU A 204 28.52 11.44 20.00
C LEU A 204 29.21 10.15 20.43
N SER A 205 29.80 10.13 21.63
CA SER A 205 30.49 8.91 22.09
C SER A 205 29.49 7.80 22.41
N VAL A 206 29.75 6.59 21.93
CA VAL A 206 28.99 5.35 22.24
C VAL A 206 29.96 4.21 22.62
N PRO A 207 29.49 3.10 23.20
CA PRO A 207 30.32 1.90 23.35
C PRO A 207 30.88 1.40 22.01
N HIS A 208 31.97 0.63 22.08
CA HIS A 208 32.52 -0.02 20.89
C HIS A 208 31.58 -1.10 20.39
N GLY A 209 31.30 -1.10 19.09
CA GLY A 209 30.52 -2.14 18.42
C GLY A 209 30.29 -1.77 16.95
N GLU A 210 29.23 -2.35 16.38
CA GLU A 210 28.65 -2.10 15.05
C GLU A 210 27.13 -1.89 15.19
N GLY A 211 26.46 -1.50 14.12
CA GLY A 211 25.02 -1.38 14.07
C GLY A 211 24.59 0.05 14.32
N LEU A 212 23.70 0.51 13.47
CA LEU A 212 23.11 1.83 13.49
C LEU A 212 21.69 1.68 12.94
N THR A 213 20.73 2.33 13.56
CA THR A 213 19.39 2.54 13.02
C THR A 213 18.79 3.74 13.75
N LEU A 214 17.66 4.24 13.25
CA LEU A 214 16.95 5.39 13.78
C LEU A 214 15.50 5.00 14.11
N ALA A 215 15.00 5.46 15.26
CA ALA A 215 13.60 5.24 15.67
C ALA A 215 13.20 6.26 16.73
N ASP A 216 11.93 6.68 16.75
CA ASP A 216 11.36 7.49 17.84
C ASP A 216 10.97 6.56 19.01
N LEU A 217 11.91 6.30 19.92
CA LEU A 217 11.74 5.29 20.98
C LEU A 217 10.95 5.81 22.18
N ASP A 218 10.80 7.13 22.33
CA ASP A 218 10.00 7.75 23.40
C ASP A 218 8.77 8.54 22.91
N LYS A 219 8.44 8.44 21.62
CA LYS A 219 7.26 9.01 20.96
C LYS A 219 7.14 10.52 21.11
N ASP A 220 8.28 11.22 21.15
CA ASP A 220 8.31 12.68 21.20
C ASP A 220 8.26 13.34 19.81
N GLY A 221 8.28 12.51 18.76
CA GLY A 221 8.27 12.87 17.36
C GLY A 221 9.67 12.98 16.74
N PHE A 222 10.74 13.00 17.52
CA PHE A 222 12.10 13.12 16.98
C PHE A 222 12.76 11.74 16.88
N SER A 223 13.41 11.47 15.75
CA SER A 223 14.15 10.22 15.59
C SER A 223 15.33 10.16 16.57
N ASP A 224 15.39 9.09 17.35
CA ASP A 224 16.53 8.75 18.19
C ASP A 224 17.56 7.91 17.44
N ILE A 225 18.79 7.87 17.95
CA ILE A 225 19.86 7.06 17.36
C ILE A 225 20.08 5.80 18.17
N VAL A 226 19.92 4.62 17.56
CA VAL A 226 20.18 3.33 18.20
C VAL A 226 21.54 2.78 17.78
N ALA A 227 22.37 2.43 18.76
CA ALA A 227 23.75 2.01 18.54
C ALA A 227 24.18 0.90 19.51
N SER A 228 24.03 -0.37 19.08
CA SER A 228 24.50 -1.61 19.72
C SER A 228 24.06 -1.84 21.18
N ASP A 229 24.60 -1.05 22.10
CA ASP A 229 24.40 -1.16 23.55
C ASP A 229 23.48 -0.07 24.10
N VAL A 230 23.41 1.05 23.37
CA VAL A 230 22.74 2.26 23.82
C VAL A 230 21.86 2.83 22.73
N TRP A 231 20.82 3.54 23.12
CA TRP A 231 20.17 4.51 22.26
C TRP A 231 20.46 5.91 22.79
N LEU A 232 20.55 6.87 21.88
CA LEU A 232 20.81 8.27 22.15
C LEU A 232 19.51 9.00 21.89
N ARG A 233 18.88 9.47 22.96
CA ARG A 233 17.66 10.25 22.86
C ARG A 233 17.93 11.61 22.23
N ASN A 234 17.17 11.92 21.20
CA ASN A 234 17.17 13.21 20.53
C ASN A 234 16.73 14.32 21.51
N PRO A 235 17.44 15.46 21.58
CA PRO A 235 17.02 16.55 22.47
C PRO A 235 15.75 17.29 22.03
N GLY A 236 15.26 17.05 20.81
CA GLY A 236 14.14 17.76 20.19
C GLY A 236 14.34 19.28 20.15
N GLU A 237 13.24 20.04 20.05
CA GLU A 237 13.29 21.51 20.02
C GLU A 237 13.84 22.15 21.31
N SER A 238 13.92 21.37 22.40
CA SER A 238 14.27 21.88 23.73
C SER A 238 15.73 22.36 23.84
N GLY A 239 16.59 21.96 22.90
CA GLY A 239 18.01 22.33 22.87
C GLY A 239 18.83 21.73 24.03
N ASN A 240 18.33 20.66 24.65
CA ASN A 240 19.10 19.86 25.61
C ASN A 240 20.25 19.11 24.88
N SER A 241 21.12 18.42 25.63
CA SER A 241 22.11 17.52 25.03
C SER A 241 21.54 16.12 24.88
N TRP A 242 21.95 15.41 23.83
CA TRP A 242 21.72 13.96 23.66
C TRP A 242 21.87 13.19 24.96
N ALA A 243 20.85 12.40 25.31
CA ALA A 243 20.86 11.57 26.51
C ALA A 243 21.11 10.11 26.13
N LYS A 244 22.10 9.47 26.75
CA LYS A 244 22.48 8.09 26.46
C LYS A 244 21.78 7.12 27.40
N MET A 245 21.01 6.20 26.84
CA MET A 245 20.25 5.18 27.57
C MET A 245 20.78 3.79 27.23
N GLN A 246 21.04 2.97 28.23
CA GLN A 246 21.50 1.59 28.04
C GLN A 246 20.28 0.65 28.02
N TYR A 247 20.06 -0.05 26.91
CA TYR A 247 18.90 -0.93 26.78
C TYR A 247 19.26 -2.43 26.92
N THR A 248 20.49 -2.83 26.62
CA THR A 248 20.93 -4.25 26.64
C THR A 248 21.02 -4.88 28.03
N GLY A 249 20.96 -4.08 29.09
CA GLY A 249 20.97 -4.51 30.49
C GLY A 249 22.28 -5.11 31.00
N ALA A 250 22.33 -5.43 32.30
CA ALA A 250 23.53 -5.95 32.98
C ALA A 250 23.34 -7.37 33.52
N GLY A 251 24.40 -8.18 33.49
CA GLY A 251 24.40 -9.55 34.04
C GLY A 251 23.88 -10.62 33.07
N GLU A 252 23.74 -11.87 33.53
CA GLU A 252 23.52 -13.06 32.65
C GLU A 252 22.24 -13.01 31.80
N GLY A 253 21.23 -12.20 32.18
CA GLY A 253 19.99 -12.05 31.43
C GLY A 253 20.02 -11.03 30.28
N GLY A 254 21.02 -10.14 30.25
CA GLY A 254 21.13 -9.08 29.25
C GLY A 254 21.62 -9.55 27.87
N TRP A 255 21.80 -8.60 26.96
CA TRP A 255 22.46 -8.77 25.68
C TRP A 255 23.94 -8.30 25.78
N HIS A 256 24.88 -9.10 25.26
CA HIS A 256 26.33 -8.88 25.45
C HIS A 256 27.14 -8.95 24.15
N TRP A 257 26.48 -8.98 23.00
CA TRP A 257 27.15 -9.02 21.70
C TRP A 257 27.19 -7.62 21.09
N HIS A 258 28.36 -7.06 20.81
CA HIS A 258 28.45 -5.63 20.48
C HIS A 258 28.45 -5.34 18.98
N ASP A 259 28.78 -6.33 18.15
CA ASP A 259 28.81 -6.19 16.69
C ASP A 259 27.51 -6.78 16.14
N VAL A 260 26.53 -5.90 15.91
CA VAL A 260 25.12 -6.27 15.67
C VAL A 260 24.56 -5.60 14.42
N TYR A 261 23.55 -6.23 13.85
CA TYR A 261 22.61 -5.60 12.93
C TYR A 261 21.33 -5.31 13.73
N ILE A 262 20.74 -4.14 13.51
CA ILE A 262 19.65 -3.60 14.34
C ILE A 262 18.48 -3.27 13.43
N ASP A 263 17.27 -3.57 13.88
CA ASP A 263 16.04 -2.98 13.37
C ASP A 263 15.12 -2.67 14.56
N THR A 264 14.02 -1.94 14.32
CA THR A 264 13.03 -1.63 15.35
C THR A 264 11.60 -1.93 14.86
N GLY A 265 10.69 -2.19 15.77
CA GLY A 265 9.28 -2.50 15.48
C GLY A 265 8.51 -2.76 16.77
N ASP A 266 7.19 -2.57 16.77
CA ASP A 266 6.32 -2.88 17.91
C ASP A 266 6.03 -4.39 17.93
N ILE A 267 6.95 -5.18 18.51
CA ILE A 267 6.93 -6.64 18.37
C ILE A 267 5.87 -7.28 19.29
N ASN A 268 5.49 -6.60 20.37
CA ASN A 268 4.49 -7.09 21.33
C ASN A 268 3.11 -6.44 21.17
N GLY A 269 2.94 -5.49 20.25
CA GLY A 269 1.68 -4.80 19.97
C GLY A 269 1.24 -3.84 21.08
N ASP A 270 2.16 -3.38 21.93
CA ASP A 270 1.85 -2.44 23.02
C ASP A 270 1.88 -0.96 22.60
N GLY A 271 2.21 -0.73 21.34
CA GLY A 271 2.34 0.56 20.69
C GLY A 271 3.76 1.11 20.71
N TRP A 272 4.69 0.61 21.52
CA TRP A 272 6.05 1.16 21.63
C TRP A 272 7.04 0.41 20.75
N PRO A 273 7.90 1.11 19.98
CA PRO A 273 8.92 0.43 19.20
C PRO A 273 9.94 -0.28 20.10
N ASP A 274 10.11 -1.57 19.87
CA ASP A 274 11.13 -2.44 20.45
C ASP A 274 12.40 -2.44 19.59
N ILE A 275 13.51 -2.93 20.16
CA ILE A 275 14.78 -3.07 19.43
C ILE A 275 15.07 -4.54 19.14
N LEU A 276 15.19 -4.90 17.86
CA LEU A 276 15.59 -6.21 17.37
C LEU A 276 17.10 -6.27 17.10
N LEU A 277 17.76 -7.33 17.57
CA LEU A 277 19.20 -7.52 17.42
C LEU A 277 19.56 -8.89 16.85
N SER A 278 20.49 -8.89 15.89
CA SER A 278 21.23 -10.09 15.47
C SER A 278 22.73 -9.92 15.60
N PRO A 279 23.48 -11.02 15.79
CA PRO A 279 24.94 -10.96 15.88
C PRO A 279 25.59 -10.99 14.49
N SER A 280 26.24 -9.90 14.08
CA SER A 280 26.77 -9.73 12.72
C SER A 280 28.10 -10.43 12.48
N GLU A 281 28.98 -10.43 13.48
CA GLU A 281 30.38 -10.90 13.35
C GLU A 281 30.96 -11.36 14.70
N PRO A 282 32.02 -12.20 14.72
CA PRO A 282 32.74 -12.78 13.59
C PRO A 282 32.35 -14.24 13.30
N VAL A 283 32.76 -14.74 12.14
CA VAL A 283 32.62 -16.17 11.75
C VAL A 283 33.10 -17.15 12.83
N GLY A 284 32.37 -18.24 13.02
CA GLY A 284 32.68 -19.36 13.91
C GLY A 284 32.36 -19.13 15.40
N ALA A 285 31.77 -17.99 15.76
CA ALA A 285 31.17 -17.78 17.08
C ALA A 285 29.64 -17.93 17.00
N PHE A 286 29.01 -18.20 18.14
CA PHE A 286 27.57 -18.46 18.24
C PHE A 286 26.93 -17.63 19.35
N TYR A 287 25.73 -17.14 19.08
CA TYR A 287 24.94 -16.35 20.03
C TYR A 287 23.44 -16.55 19.78
N GLN A 288 22.62 -15.51 19.89
CA GLN A 288 21.15 -15.55 19.81
C GLN A 288 20.65 -14.36 18.98
N ILE A 289 19.48 -14.50 18.36
CA ILE A 289 18.69 -13.38 17.82
C ILE A 289 17.58 -13.10 18.83
N ALA A 290 17.42 -11.83 19.20
CA ALA A 290 16.50 -11.44 20.27
C ALA A 290 16.00 -10.01 20.07
N TRP A 291 14.82 -9.71 20.60
CA TRP A 291 14.31 -8.36 20.72
C TRP A 291 14.23 -7.93 22.18
N LEU A 292 14.35 -6.63 22.41
CA LEU A 292 14.42 -6.01 23.72
C LEU A 292 13.21 -5.09 23.85
N GLU A 293 12.36 -5.39 24.83
CA GLU A 293 11.06 -4.75 25.07
C GLU A 293 11.21 -3.34 25.60
N ASN A 294 10.64 -2.38 24.89
CA ASN A 294 10.58 -0.99 25.30
C ASN A 294 9.58 -0.84 26.46
N PRO A 295 10.00 -0.39 27.65
CA PRO A 295 9.14 -0.34 28.84
C PRO A 295 8.15 0.85 28.84
N GLY A 296 7.75 1.33 27.66
CA GLY A 296 6.85 2.47 27.49
C GLY A 296 7.55 3.83 27.48
N GLY A 297 8.72 3.94 26.84
CA GLY A 297 9.51 5.19 26.76
C GLY A 297 10.22 5.56 28.06
N GLU A 298 10.13 4.72 29.10
CA GLU A 298 10.82 4.97 30.37
C GLU A 298 12.33 4.73 30.27
N THR A 299 13.11 5.77 30.53
CA THR A 299 14.54 5.78 30.21
C THR A 299 15.46 5.19 31.29
N ASP A 300 14.92 4.90 32.47
CA ASP A 300 15.68 4.42 33.64
C ASP A 300 15.42 2.92 33.92
N GLN A 301 14.72 2.22 33.04
CA GLN A 301 14.38 0.80 33.19
C GLN A 301 15.21 -0.11 32.29
N TYR A 302 15.41 -1.36 32.73
CA TYR A 302 16.01 -2.40 31.91
C TYR A 302 14.98 -2.92 30.93
N TRP A 303 15.38 -3.07 29.67
CA TRP A 303 14.51 -3.63 28.64
C TRP A 303 14.50 -5.15 28.76
N LEU A 304 13.31 -5.74 28.70
CA LEU A 304 13.15 -7.18 28.84
C LEU A 304 13.59 -7.85 27.54
N LYS A 305 14.57 -8.76 27.62
CA LYS A 305 15.05 -9.49 26.45
C LYS A 305 14.19 -10.72 26.18
N HIS A 306 13.71 -10.84 24.95
CA HIS A 306 12.97 -11.97 24.43
C HIS A 306 13.75 -12.65 23.31
N VAL A 307 14.02 -13.94 23.46
CA VAL A 307 14.83 -14.69 22.50
C VAL A 307 13.94 -15.27 21.40
N ILE A 308 14.30 -14.97 20.15
CA ILE A 308 13.64 -15.53 18.95
C ILE A 308 14.26 -16.89 18.64
N VAL A 309 15.60 -16.93 18.58
CA VAL A 309 16.34 -18.17 18.31
C VAL A 309 17.68 -18.17 19.04
N GLU A 310 18.02 -19.33 19.63
CA GLU A 310 19.30 -19.60 20.28
C GLU A 310 20.29 -20.27 19.32
N ASP A 311 21.58 -20.16 19.64
CA ASP A 311 22.70 -20.90 19.02
C ASP A 311 22.83 -20.68 17.50
N VAL A 312 22.72 -19.42 17.08
CA VAL A 312 22.98 -19.00 15.69
C VAL A 312 24.42 -18.55 15.51
N GLU A 313 25.00 -18.79 14.33
CA GLU A 313 26.34 -18.27 14.04
C GLU A 313 26.32 -16.74 13.94
N THR A 314 27.36 -16.09 14.45
CA THR A 314 27.49 -14.62 14.46
C THR A 314 27.98 -14.10 13.11
N VAL A 315 27.18 -14.34 12.06
CA VAL A 315 27.35 -13.90 10.66
C VAL A 315 26.05 -13.34 10.07
N HIS A 316 25.10 -12.93 10.93
CA HIS A 316 23.80 -12.40 10.55
C HIS A 316 23.91 -10.91 10.26
N HIS A 317 24.12 -10.54 9.00
CA HIS A 317 24.32 -9.13 8.58
C HIS A 317 23.06 -8.55 7.93
N PHE A 318 21.91 -8.90 8.50
CA PHE A 318 20.59 -8.38 8.16
C PHE A 318 19.57 -8.94 9.16
N VAL A 319 18.77 -8.03 9.74
CA VAL A 319 17.49 -8.33 10.37
C VAL A 319 16.46 -7.29 9.97
N ALA A 320 15.19 -7.69 9.92
CA ALA A 320 14.07 -6.76 9.82
C ALA A 320 12.88 -7.26 10.66
N ALA A 321 12.17 -6.34 11.31
CA ALA A 321 10.92 -6.58 12.05
C ALA A 321 9.73 -6.06 11.23
N ARG A 322 8.95 -6.95 10.61
CA ARG A 322 7.86 -6.59 9.70
C ARG A 322 6.74 -7.62 9.83
N ASP A 323 5.48 -7.21 9.76
CA ASP A 323 4.35 -8.13 9.56
C ASP A 323 4.45 -8.68 8.13
N VAL A 324 5.00 -9.90 7.96
CA VAL A 324 5.22 -10.45 6.62
C VAL A 324 4.11 -11.39 6.19
N ASP A 325 3.33 -11.94 7.12
CA ASP A 325 2.17 -12.79 6.80
C ASP A 325 0.81 -12.08 6.90
N LEU A 326 0.84 -10.78 7.23
CA LEU A 326 -0.29 -9.88 7.35
C LEU A 326 -1.29 -10.34 8.42
N ASP A 327 -0.82 -11.01 9.47
CA ASP A 327 -1.65 -11.47 10.58
C ASP A 327 -1.82 -10.42 11.70
N GLY A 328 -1.10 -9.30 11.58
CA GLY A 328 -1.18 -8.15 12.48
C GLY A 328 -0.12 -8.11 13.57
N ASP A 329 0.80 -9.07 13.62
CA ASP A 329 1.97 -9.00 14.49
C ASP A 329 3.31 -8.94 13.72
N MET A 330 4.40 -8.61 14.42
CA MET A 330 5.70 -8.42 13.75
C MET A 330 6.48 -9.74 13.65
N ASP A 331 6.80 -10.12 12.43
CA ASP A 331 7.71 -11.20 12.12
C ASP A 331 9.17 -10.73 12.02
N VAL A 332 10.09 -11.71 11.95
CA VAL A 332 11.52 -11.43 11.85
C VAL A 332 12.16 -12.07 10.63
N LEU A 333 12.67 -11.24 9.71
CA LEU A 333 13.48 -11.67 8.57
C LEU A 333 14.97 -11.63 8.94
N THR A 334 15.75 -12.61 8.48
CA THR A 334 17.18 -12.71 8.76
C THR A 334 17.98 -13.23 7.56
N ALA A 335 19.26 -12.86 7.47
CA ALA A 335 20.17 -13.45 6.50
C ALA A 335 21.59 -13.66 7.03
N GLU A 336 22.11 -14.86 6.84
CA GLU A 336 23.51 -15.20 7.09
C GLU A 336 24.39 -14.86 5.87
N MET A 337 25.56 -14.29 6.13
CA MET A 337 26.57 -14.04 5.09
C MET A 337 27.16 -15.35 4.56
N ASN A 338 27.54 -15.43 3.27
CA ASN A 338 28.21 -16.63 2.68
C ASN A 338 29.55 -17.04 3.31
N GLN A 339 30.07 -16.27 4.27
CA GLN A 339 31.29 -16.61 4.98
C GLN A 339 31.05 -17.55 6.16
N GLY A 340 29.79 -17.78 6.55
CA GLY A 340 29.40 -18.71 7.62
C GLY A 340 29.80 -20.16 7.36
N GLU A 341 29.79 -20.95 8.43
CA GLU A 341 30.04 -22.38 8.38
C GLU A 341 28.81 -23.15 7.92
N GLY A 342 28.86 -23.72 6.71
CA GLY A 342 27.83 -24.63 6.21
C GLY A 342 26.84 -23.97 5.26
N GLU A 343 25.56 -24.22 5.47
CA GLU A 343 24.49 -23.56 4.72
C GLU A 343 24.27 -22.18 5.34
N ASN A 344 24.08 -21.14 4.51
CA ASN A 344 23.95 -19.75 4.98
C ASN A 344 22.51 -19.32 4.69
N PRO A 345 21.56 -19.58 5.60
CA PRO A 345 20.15 -19.37 5.35
C PRO A 345 19.77 -17.89 5.25
N VAL A 346 18.82 -17.62 4.36
CA VAL A 346 17.90 -16.48 4.45
C VAL A 346 16.61 -17.06 5.01
N SER A 347 16.10 -16.49 6.11
CA SER A 347 14.95 -17.04 6.84
C SER A 347 13.95 -15.95 7.21
N VAL A 348 12.72 -16.40 7.44
CA VAL A 348 11.70 -15.66 8.18
C VAL A 348 11.35 -16.46 9.44
N TYR A 349 11.09 -15.78 10.54
CA TYR A 349 10.57 -16.31 11.78
C TYR A 349 9.20 -15.67 12.00
N LEU A 350 8.14 -16.46 11.79
CA LEU A 350 6.76 -16.02 11.97
C LEU A 350 6.40 -15.99 13.46
N ASN A 351 5.76 -14.93 13.95
CA ASN A 351 5.43 -14.74 15.35
C ASN A 351 4.09 -15.39 15.75
N GLU A 352 4.01 -16.70 15.60
CA GLU A 352 2.76 -17.42 15.82
C GLU A 352 2.31 -17.44 17.31
N PRO A 353 1.02 -17.67 17.61
CA PRO A 353 0.49 -17.73 18.99
C PRO A 353 1.18 -18.75 19.93
N ASN A 354 1.90 -19.74 19.36
CA ASN A 354 2.65 -20.75 20.11
C ASN A 354 4.18 -20.49 20.12
N GLY A 355 4.62 -19.32 19.66
CA GLY A 355 5.99 -18.87 19.52
C GLY A 355 6.54 -19.01 18.09
N TRP A 356 7.76 -18.49 17.90
CA TRP A 356 8.41 -18.33 16.61
C TRP A 356 8.49 -19.60 15.74
N VAL A 357 7.98 -19.51 14.50
CA VAL A 357 8.05 -20.56 13.48
C VAL A 357 8.98 -20.14 12.35
N ARG A 358 10.12 -20.85 12.22
CA ARG A 358 11.11 -20.54 11.18
C ARG A 358 10.73 -21.16 9.83
N GLN A 359 10.73 -20.34 8.78
CA GLN A 359 10.78 -20.78 7.39
C GLN A 359 12.11 -20.36 6.74
N THR A 360 12.69 -21.22 5.90
CA THR A 360 13.94 -20.93 5.19
C THR A 360 13.63 -20.63 3.72
N LEU A 361 14.02 -19.44 3.26
CA LEU A 361 13.76 -18.93 1.91
C LEU A 361 14.86 -19.31 0.92
N SER A 362 16.11 -19.40 1.40
CA SER A 362 17.29 -19.70 0.58
C SER A 362 18.43 -20.19 1.48
N LEU A 363 19.38 -20.95 0.93
CA LEU A 363 20.58 -21.44 1.64
C LEU A 363 21.89 -20.78 1.14
N GLY A 364 21.77 -19.82 0.21
CA GLY A 364 22.89 -19.18 -0.50
C GLY A 364 23.46 -17.93 0.17
N GLY A 365 22.91 -17.52 1.31
CA GLY A 365 23.29 -16.37 2.13
C GLY A 365 22.91 -15.00 1.54
N GLY A 366 22.98 -13.98 2.38
CA GLY A 366 22.68 -12.58 2.08
C GLY A 366 23.56 -11.62 2.89
N HIS A 367 23.59 -10.35 2.51
CA HIS A 367 24.29 -9.30 3.24
C HIS A 367 23.58 -7.97 3.04
N SER A 368 23.15 -7.31 4.11
CA SER A 368 22.40 -6.04 4.10
C SER A 368 21.24 -6.08 3.11
N LEU A 369 20.35 -7.06 3.25
CA LEU A 369 19.14 -7.14 2.44
C LEU A 369 18.22 -5.94 2.77
N ARG A 370 17.18 -5.75 1.98
CA ARG A 370 16.11 -4.78 2.23
C ARG A 370 14.77 -5.51 2.24
N ALA A 371 13.93 -5.21 3.22
CA ALA A 371 12.58 -5.76 3.36
C ALA A 371 11.57 -4.63 3.21
N VAL A 372 10.80 -4.66 2.13
CA VAL A 372 9.84 -3.64 1.74
C VAL A 372 8.82 -4.25 0.81
N ASP A 373 7.63 -3.68 0.76
CA ASP A 373 6.68 -3.87 -0.34
C ASP A 373 7.26 -3.19 -1.61
N ILE A 374 7.77 -3.96 -2.58
CA ILE A 374 8.42 -3.40 -3.77
C ILE A 374 7.44 -3.18 -4.93
N ASP A 375 6.35 -3.94 -4.98
CA ASP A 375 5.38 -3.92 -6.08
C ASP A 375 4.03 -3.30 -5.71
N ASN A 376 3.94 -2.69 -4.52
CA ASN A 376 2.80 -1.97 -3.97
C ASN A 376 1.55 -2.84 -3.79
N ASP A 377 1.75 -4.11 -3.41
CA ASP A 377 0.68 -5.05 -3.06
C ASP A 377 0.48 -5.23 -1.55
N PHE A 378 1.13 -4.41 -0.73
CA PHE A 378 1.07 -4.39 0.74
C PHE A 378 1.73 -5.57 1.45
N ASP A 379 2.24 -6.57 0.73
CA ASP A 379 3.03 -7.62 1.36
C ASP A 379 4.53 -7.32 1.31
N VAL A 380 5.27 -7.77 2.33
CA VAL A 380 6.69 -7.41 2.48
C VAL A 380 7.56 -8.37 1.68
N ASP A 381 8.21 -7.85 0.65
CA ASP A 381 9.23 -8.56 -0.11
C ASP A 381 10.61 -8.50 0.55
N LEU A 382 11.52 -9.31 0.03
CA LEU A 382 12.92 -9.26 0.39
C LEU A 382 13.81 -9.11 -0.85
N ILE A 383 14.73 -8.15 -0.83
CA ILE A 383 15.66 -7.87 -1.93
C ILE A 383 17.09 -7.99 -1.44
N GLY A 384 17.95 -8.61 -2.25
CA GLY A 384 19.37 -8.40 -2.08
C GLY A 384 20.29 -9.30 -2.89
N THR A 385 21.55 -9.28 -2.50
CA THR A 385 22.62 -10.10 -3.05
C THR A 385 23.62 -10.41 -1.95
N ASN A 386 24.29 -11.56 -2.07
CA ASN A 386 25.36 -11.89 -1.17
C ASN A 386 26.60 -11.00 -1.40
N TRP A 387 27.41 -10.77 -0.37
CA TRP A 387 28.67 -10.02 -0.48
C TRP A 387 29.85 -10.90 -0.88
N GLN A 388 30.91 -10.32 -1.44
CA GLN A 388 32.14 -11.07 -1.74
C GLN A 388 33.36 -10.19 -2.06
N ILE A 389 34.52 -10.47 -1.47
CA ILE A 389 35.78 -9.75 -1.78
C ILE A 389 36.96 -10.63 -2.17
N GLU A 390 36.82 -11.95 -2.12
CA GLU A 390 37.88 -12.88 -2.46
C GLU A 390 37.76 -13.36 -3.92
N ASN A 391 36.54 -13.40 -4.46
CA ASN A 391 36.25 -13.92 -5.80
C ASN A 391 35.75 -12.85 -6.79
N PHE A 392 36.60 -11.92 -7.22
CA PHE A 392 36.22 -10.87 -8.19
C PHE A 392 35.92 -11.36 -9.62
N GLN A 393 35.84 -12.68 -9.85
CA GLN A 393 35.46 -13.30 -11.11
C GLN A 393 34.14 -14.07 -11.00
N GLY A 394 33.52 -14.08 -9.81
CA GLY A 394 32.20 -14.64 -9.60
C GLY A 394 31.11 -13.77 -10.21
N ASP A 395 29.99 -14.41 -10.54
CA ASP A 395 28.74 -13.73 -10.82
C ASP A 395 27.94 -13.67 -9.51
N TYR A 396 27.50 -12.46 -9.15
CA TYR A 396 26.70 -12.18 -7.94
C TYR A 396 25.30 -11.79 -8.40
N PRO A 397 24.33 -12.70 -8.31
CA PRO A 397 22.98 -12.39 -8.71
C PRO A 397 22.31 -11.42 -7.74
N VAL A 398 21.54 -10.49 -8.28
CA VAL A 398 20.54 -9.72 -7.52
C VAL A 398 19.25 -10.53 -7.53
N TRP A 399 18.74 -10.82 -6.34
CA TRP A 399 17.51 -11.56 -6.12
C TRP A 399 16.44 -10.68 -5.51
N ILE A 400 15.21 -11.05 -5.81
CA ILE A 400 14.03 -10.71 -5.04
C ILE A 400 13.38 -12.01 -4.58
N TRP A 401 12.95 -12.06 -3.33
CA TRP A 401 11.99 -13.03 -2.84
C TRP A 401 10.68 -12.27 -2.74
N ARG A 402 9.81 -12.48 -3.71
CA ARG A 402 8.49 -11.88 -3.71
C ARG A 402 7.61 -12.59 -2.73
N ASN A 403 6.98 -11.85 -1.83
CA ASN A 403 5.89 -12.40 -1.06
C ASN A 403 4.66 -12.53 -1.99
N GLN A 404 3.81 -13.51 -1.70
CA GLN A 404 2.76 -13.97 -2.61
C GLN A 404 1.45 -14.14 -1.85
N LEU A 405 1.27 -13.43 -0.73
CA LEU A 405 0.07 -13.54 0.09
C LEU A 405 -1.15 -13.00 -0.64
N ASP A 406 -0.99 -11.89 -1.35
CA ASP A 406 -2.07 -11.31 -2.14
C ASP A 406 -2.47 -12.22 -3.32
N SER A 407 -1.51 -12.95 -3.90
CA SER A 407 -1.81 -13.98 -4.90
C SER A 407 -2.61 -15.18 -4.34
N ARG A 408 -2.63 -15.36 -3.01
CA ARG A 408 -3.39 -16.42 -2.32
C ARG A 408 -4.79 -15.98 -1.88
N GLN A 409 -5.08 -14.69 -1.81
CA GLN A 409 -6.45 -14.20 -1.65
C GLN A 409 -7.27 -14.30 -2.95
N GLY A 410 -6.60 -14.57 -4.08
CA GLY A 410 -7.23 -15.11 -5.28
C GLY A 410 -8.35 -14.23 -5.81
N TRP A 411 -8.00 -13.18 -6.55
CA TRP A 411 -8.99 -12.38 -7.29
C TRP A 411 -8.95 -12.71 -8.77
N VAL A 412 -10.11 -12.92 -9.39
CA VAL A 412 -10.24 -13.09 -10.84
C VAL A 412 -10.97 -11.90 -11.44
N ARG A 413 -10.27 -11.18 -12.32
CA ARG A 413 -10.83 -10.02 -13.02
C ARG A 413 -11.61 -10.42 -14.27
N HIS A 414 -12.90 -10.11 -14.29
CA HIS A 414 -13.81 -10.31 -15.43
C HIS A 414 -14.24 -8.96 -16.02
N VAL A 415 -14.06 -8.78 -17.34
CA VAL A 415 -14.64 -7.63 -18.06
C VAL A 415 -15.98 -8.04 -18.65
N ILE A 416 -17.06 -7.54 -18.04
CA ILE A 416 -18.43 -7.85 -18.43
C ILE A 416 -18.83 -7.10 -19.71
N ASP A 417 -18.43 -5.83 -19.79
CA ASP A 417 -18.52 -5.02 -21.01
C ASP A 417 -17.26 -4.15 -21.08
N ASP A 418 -16.54 -4.16 -22.19
CA ASP A 418 -15.31 -3.37 -22.40
C ASP A 418 -15.61 -2.05 -23.13
N GLU A 419 -16.81 -1.92 -23.72
CA GLU A 419 -17.21 -0.78 -24.55
C GLU A 419 -18.65 -0.31 -24.22
N ARG A 420 -18.98 -0.15 -22.93
CA ARG A 420 -20.27 0.43 -22.50
C ARG A 420 -20.46 1.80 -23.18
N PRO A 421 -21.58 2.04 -23.87
CA PRO A 421 -21.83 3.35 -24.46
C PRO A 421 -22.08 4.44 -23.40
N GLY A 422 -21.20 5.43 -23.34
CA GLY A 422 -21.31 6.58 -22.45
C GLY A 422 -20.62 6.37 -21.09
N GLN A 423 -20.46 7.46 -20.36
CA GLN A 423 -20.06 7.44 -18.95
C GLN A 423 -21.23 6.95 -18.09
N ALA A 424 -20.90 6.38 -16.94
CA ALA A 424 -21.88 6.00 -15.93
C ALA A 424 -21.44 6.60 -14.58
N THR A 425 -22.40 7.04 -13.78
CA THR A 425 -22.17 7.51 -12.40
C THR A 425 -22.75 6.57 -11.35
N ALA A 426 -23.17 5.38 -11.78
CA ALA A 426 -23.62 4.33 -10.88
C ALA A 426 -23.52 2.94 -11.50
N VAL A 427 -23.38 1.96 -10.62
CA VAL A 427 -23.58 0.54 -10.91
C VAL A 427 -24.46 -0.07 -9.81
N PHE A 428 -25.35 -0.97 -10.21
CA PHE A 428 -26.27 -1.67 -9.30
C PHE A 428 -26.28 -3.17 -9.58
N ALA A 429 -26.57 -3.96 -8.54
CA ALA A 429 -26.74 -5.41 -8.65
C ALA A 429 -28.14 -5.84 -8.14
N GLU A 430 -29.03 -6.25 -9.06
CA GLU A 430 -30.38 -6.70 -8.71
C GLU A 430 -30.92 -7.78 -9.66
N ASP A 431 -31.81 -8.65 -9.16
CA ASP A 431 -32.47 -9.68 -9.98
C ASP A 431 -33.61 -9.05 -10.80
N LEU A 432 -33.33 -8.72 -12.06
CA LEU A 432 -34.26 -7.99 -12.93
C LEU A 432 -35.17 -8.91 -13.76
N ASP A 433 -34.81 -10.18 -13.94
CA ASP A 433 -35.63 -11.13 -14.70
C ASP A 433 -36.29 -12.22 -13.84
N GLY A 434 -36.03 -12.21 -12.53
CA GLY A 434 -36.62 -13.11 -11.55
C GLY A 434 -36.05 -14.52 -11.59
N ASP A 435 -34.84 -14.71 -12.15
CA ASP A 435 -34.17 -16.01 -12.22
C ASP A 435 -33.36 -16.36 -10.97
N GLY A 436 -33.34 -15.45 -9.99
CA GLY A 436 -32.72 -15.63 -8.68
C GLY A 436 -31.24 -15.24 -8.63
N LYS A 437 -30.67 -14.75 -9.73
CA LYS A 437 -29.31 -14.23 -9.78
C LYS A 437 -29.33 -12.71 -9.82
N LYS A 438 -28.32 -12.10 -9.20
CA LYS A 438 -28.14 -10.65 -9.28
C LYS A 438 -27.60 -10.30 -10.67
N ASP A 439 -28.34 -9.51 -11.43
CA ASP A 439 -27.90 -8.91 -12.68
C ASP A 439 -27.22 -7.56 -12.43
N LEU A 440 -26.50 -7.03 -13.42
CA LEU A 440 -25.89 -5.71 -13.31
C LEU A 440 -26.65 -4.64 -14.11
N VAL A 441 -26.70 -3.42 -13.59
CA VAL A 441 -27.15 -2.23 -14.32
C VAL A 441 -26.09 -1.15 -14.22
N SER A 442 -25.67 -0.61 -15.37
CA SER A 442 -24.74 0.52 -15.41
C SER A 442 -24.93 1.31 -16.70
N GLY A 443 -24.95 2.64 -16.60
CA GLY A 443 -25.34 3.49 -17.71
C GLY A 443 -26.78 3.21 -18.15
N GLY A 444 -27.04 3.23 -19.46
CA GLY A 444 -28.35 2.89 -20.04
C GLY A 444 -28.62 1.40 -20.24
N PHE A 445 -27.89 0.51 -19.56
CA PHE A 445 -27.83 -0.92 -19.90
C PHE A 445 -28.04 -1.84 -18.71
N TRP A 446 -28.70 -2.95 -18.97
CA TRP A 446 -28.84 -4.12 -18.11
C TRP A 446 -27.98 -5.26 -18.67
N TYR A 447 -27.26 -5.95 -17.79
CA TYR A 447 -26.41 -7.08 -18.11
C TYR A 447 -26.91 -8.31 -17.35
N ARG A 448 -27.46 -9.27 -18.10
CA ARG A 448 -27.99 -10.48 -17.52
C ARG A 448 -26.87 -11.41 -17.06
N ASN A 449 -26.94 -11.85 -15.80
CA ASN A 449 -25.98 -12.73 -15.18
C ASN A 449 -26.16 -14.19 -15.67
N PRO A 450 -25.16 -14.77 -16.38
CA PRO A 450 -25.24 -16.15 -16.84
C PRO A 450 -25.10 -17.18 -15.70
N GLY A 451 -24.65 -16.76 -14.52
CA GLY A 451 -24.42 -17.54 -13.30
C GLY A 451 -22.97 -17.97 -13.08
N ALA A 452 -22.14 -17.99 -14.11
CA ALA A 452 -20.69 -18.13 -13.97
C ALA A 452 -20.07 -16.83 -14.50
N LEU A 453 -19.19 -16.20 -13.74
CA LEU A 453 -18.74 -14.84 -14.05
C LEU A 453 -17.88 -14.77 -15.32
N ASP A 454 -17.17 -15.86 -15.65
CA ASP A 454 -16.45 -16.07 -16.92
C ASP A 454 -17.37 -16.35 -18.14
N GLY A 455 -18.68 -16.41 -17.89
CA GLY A 455 -19.71 -16.69 -18.87
C GLY A 455 -19.95 -15.56 -19.88
N GLN A 456 -20.92 -15.76 -20.76
CA GLN A 456 -21.35 -14.73 -21.71
C GLN A 456 -22.51 -13.93 -21.13
N TRP A 457 -22.23 -12.69 -20.73
CA TRP A 457 -23.22 -11.74 -20.25
C TRP A 457 -24.02 -11.15 -21.41
N GLU A 458 -25.34 -11.11 -21.28
CA GLU A 458 -26.22 -10.54 -22.30
C GLU A 458 -26.54 -9.08 -21.96
N ARG A 459 -26.06 -8.15 -22.78
CA ARG A 459 -26.35 -6.71 -22.65
C ARG A 459 -27.65 -6.33 -23.36
N SER A 460 -28.55 -5.67 -22.63
CA SER A 460 -29.80 -5.10 -23.13
C SER A 460 -29.91 -3.61 -22.80
N GLU A 461 -30.50 -2.84 -23.70
CA GLU A 461 -30.80 -1.42 -23.43
C GLU A 461 -32.03 -1.31 -22.50
N LEU A 462 -31.97 -0.41 -21.52
CA LEU A 462 -33.14 -0.08 -20.70
C LEU A 462 -34.25 0.53 -21.57
N GLY A 463 -33.87 1.41 -22.50
CA GLY A 463 -34.77 1.97 -23.50
C GLY A 463 -34.37 3.37 -23.96
N ALA A 464 -35.02 3.86 -25.03
CA ALA A 464 -34.65 5.12 -25.65
C ALA A 464 -34.79 6.30 -24.67
N GLY A 465 -33.65 6.87 -24.27
CA GLY A 465 -33.60 8.05 -23.40
C GLY A 465 -33.26 7.78 -21.94
N ALA A 466 -33.17 6.52 -21.52
CA ALA A 466 -32.52 6.07 -20.29
C ALA A 466 -31.05 5.81 -20.60
N THR A 467 -30.18 6.77 -20.31
CA THR A 467 -28.78 6.70 -20.71
C THR A 467 -27.82 6.59 -19.54
N ASP A 468 -28.28 6.88 -18.33
CA ASP A 468 -27.53 6.61 -17.12
C ASP A 468 -28.47 6.21 -15.98
N ALA A 469 -28.28 5.03 -15.39
CA ALA A 469 -29.10 4.55 -14.29
C ALA A 469 -28.78 5.34 -13.03
N ALA A 470 -29.81 5.68 -12.26
CA ALA A 470 -29.70 6.52 -11.06
C ALA A 470 -30.18 5.81 -9.79
N LEU A 471 -31.17 4.92 -9.90
CA LEU A 471 -31.74 4.22 -8.75
C LEU A 471 -32.49 2.98 -9.20
N ILE A 472 -32.42 1.90 -8.42
CA ILE A 472 -33.28 0.72 -8.57
C ILE A 472 -34.27 0.66 -7.41
N HIS A 473 -35.57 0.58 -7.71
CA HIS A 473 -36.65 0.48 -6.71
C HIS A 473 -37.95 0.00 -7.34
N ASP A 474 -38.83 -0.63 -6.56
CA ASP A 474 -40.18 -1.02 -7.02
C ASP A 474 -41.16 0.16 -6.88
N PHE A 475 -41.13 1.07 -7.85
CA PHE A 475 -41.90 2.32 -7.79
C PHE A 475 -43.41 2.13 -7.93
N ASP A 476 -43.86 1.09 -8.64
CA ASP A 476 -45.28 0.79 -8.84
C ASP A 476 -45.84 -0.29 -7.92
N ARG A 477 -44.98 -0.89 -7.08
CA ARG A 477 -45.33 -1.87 -6.05
C ARG A 477 -45.84 -3.17 -6.65
N ASP A 478 -45.32 -3.57 -7.80
CA ASP A 478 -45.65 -4.82 -8.48
C ASP A 478 -44.75 -6.00 -8.11
N GLY A 479 -43.75 -5.75 -7.24
CA GLY A 479 -42.81 -6.72 -6.70
C GLY A 479 -41.58 -6.93 -7.58
N LYS A 480 -41.36 -6.09 -8.60
CA LYS A 480 -40.20 -6.15 -9.49
C LYS A 480 -39.37 -4.87 -9.34
N PRO A 481 -38.04 -4.99 -9.28
CA PRO A 481 -37.19 -3.81 -9.28
C PRO A 481 -37.30 -3.09 -10.63
N ASP A 482 -37.63 -1.81 -10.59
CA ASP A 482 -37.60 -0.91 -11.75
C ASP A 482 -36.33 -0.05 -11.73
N VAL A 483 -36.00 0.59 -12.87
CA VAL A 483 -34.85 1.49 -12.96
C VAL A 483 -35.31 2.93 -13.19
N LEU A 484 -34.93 3.85 -12.31
CA LEU A 484 -34.94 5.28 -12.58
C LEU A 484 -33.63 5.63 -13.27
N ALA A 485 -33.72 6.32 -14.42
CA ALA A 485 -32.57 6.69 -15.21
C ALA A 485 -32.65 8.16 -15.64
N THR A 486 -31.49 8.75 -15.92
CA THR A 486 -31.36 10.09 -16.48
C THR A 486 -31.16 10.05 -17.99
N GLY A 487 -31.43 11.19 -18.64
CA GLY A 487 -31.11 11.44 -20.04
C GLY A 487 -29.68 11.94 -20.28
N TRP A 488 -28.78 11.85 -19.29
CA TRP A 488 -27.40 12.33 -19.40
C TRP A 488 -26.55 11.43 -20.30
N ARG A 489 -25.70 12.04 -21.12
CA ARG A 489 -24.90 11.33 -22.14
C ARG A 489 -23.48 11.87 -22.18
N ALA A 490 -22.74 11.82 -21.08
CA ALA A 490 -21.32 12.18 -20.97
C ALA A 490 -20.90 13.58 -21.49
N TYR A 491 -19.69 14.03 -21.12
CA TYR A 491 -19.11 15.24 -21.73
C TYR A 491 -18.57 14.94 -23.13
N GLY A 492 -18.98 15.70 -24.15
CA GLY A 492 -18.44 15.58 -25.52
C GLY A 492 -19.08 14.51 -26.42
N TYR A 493 -20.08 13.76 -25.96
CA TYR A 493 -20.84 12.84 -26.80
C TYR A 493 -21.53 13.56 -27.97
N GLN A 494 -21.18 13.18 -29.20
CA GLN A 494 -21.85 13.70 -30.39
C GLN A 494 -22.96 12.74 -30.82
N THR A 495 -24.21 13.19 -30.71
CA THR A 495 -25.38 12.44 -31.16
C THR A 495 -25.17 11.95 -32.61
N PRO A 496 -25.17 10.62 -32.86
CA PRO A 496 -24.96 10.07 -34.20
C PRO A 496 -25.99 10.57 -35.22
N ILE A 497 -25.57 10.72 -36.48
CA ILE A 497 -26.42 11.23 -37.58
C ILE A 497 -27.73 10.45 -37.72
N TRP A 498 -27.72 9.13 -37.50
CA TRP A 498 -28.92 8.30 -37.61
C TRP A 498 -29.96 8.63 -36.55
N GLU A 499 -29.52 8.93 -35.33
CA GLU A 499 -30.40 9.33 -34.22
C GLU A 499 -30.94 10.75 -34.45
N LYS A 500 -30.11 11.67 -34.95
CA LYS A 500 -30.59 12.99 -35.42
C LYS A 500 -31.68 12.87 -36.49
N LEU A 501 -31.52 11.92 -37.41
CA LEU A 501 -32.48 11.64 -38.47
C LEU A 501 -33.77 11.03 -37.91
N ALA A 502 -33.67 10.11 -36.96
CA ALA A 502 -34.82 9.51 -36.28
C ALA A 502 -35.63 10.55 -35.50
N ASN A 503 -34.97 11.42 -34.73
CA ASN A 503 -35.60 12.52 -34.00
C ASN A 503 -36.27 13.54 -34.94
N TRP A 504 -35.66 13.82 -36.09
CA TRP A 504 -36.25 14.68 -37.13
C TRP A 504 -37.52 14.06 -37.74
N VAL A 505 -37.53 12.75 -38.01
CA VAL A 505 -38.70 12.03 -38.53
C VAL A 505 -39.80 11.90 -37.48
N ALA A 506 -39.44 11.69 -36.20
CA ALA A 506 -40.37 11.56 -35.09
C ALA A 506 -41.01 12.90 -34.64
N GLY A 507 -40.53 14.04 -35.16
CA GLY A 507 -41.07 15.36 -34.81
C GLY A 507 -40.70 15.83 -33.39
N SER A 508 -39.75 15.16 -32.73
CA SER A 508 -39.23 15.56 -31.43
C SER A 508 -38.41 16.86 -31.59
N ARG A 509 -38.86 17.94 -30.97
CA ARG A 509 -38.19 19.25 -30.92
C ARG A 509 -37.33 19.42 -29.66
N ASN A 510 -36.90 18.34 -29.03
CA ASN A 510 -36.04 18.46 -27.86
C ASN A 510 -34.68 19.02 -28.30
N LYS A 511 -34.32 20.17 -27.72
CA LYS A 511 -33.01 20.78 -27.92
C LYS A 511 -31.95 19.79 -27.42
N GLU A 512 -30.92 19.59 -28.24
CA GLU A 512 -29.73 18.77 -27.97
C GLU A 512 -28.96 19.32 -26.75
N GLY A 513 -29.36 18.95 -25.54
CA GLY A 513 -28.62 19.20 -24.30
C GLY A 513 -28.38 17.90 -23.55
N ASN A 514 -27.13 17.61 -23.20
CA ASN A 514 -26.74 16.52 -22.31
C ASN A 514 -26.97 16.97 -20.87
N HIS A 515 -28.18 16.79 -20.36
CA HIS A 515 -28.54 17.19 -19.02
C HIS A 515 -29.29 16.02 -18.34
N GLY A 516 -28.86 15.66 -17.13
CA GLY A 516 -29.40 14.59 -16.30
C GLY A 516 -30.69 14.97 -15.58
N GLU A 517 -31.08 16.25 -15.66
CA GLU A 517 -32.33 16.78 -15.10
C GLU A 517 -33.60 16.20 -15.76
N ARG A 518 -33.46 15.53 -16.91
CA ARG A 518 -34.51 14.71 -17.51
C ARG A 518 -34.45 13.28 -16.98
N LEU A 519 -35.39 12.94 -16.11
CA LEU A 519 -35.57 11.60 -15.58
C LEU A 519 -36.56 10.79 -16.41
N VAL A 520 -36.31 9.49 -16.51
CA VAL A 520 -37.20 8.50 -17.13
C VAL A 520 -37.28 7.29 -16.22
N TRP A 521 -38.44 6.65 -16.20
CA TRP A 521 -38.66 5.42 -15.46
C TRP A 521 -38.76 4.25 -16.43
N ALA A 522 -37.78 3.36 -16.35
CA ALA A 522 -37.77 2.09 -17.04
C ALA A 522 -38.42 1.03 -16.14
N ARG A 523 -39.73 0.85 -16.34
CA ARG A 523 -40.55 -0.09 -15.58
C ARG A 523 -40.27 -1.51 -16.04
N ASN A 524 -39.84 -2.37 -15.13
CA ASN A 524 -39.45 -3.73 -15.42
C ASN A 524 -40.69 -4.64 -15.61
N LEU A 525 -40.69 -5.42 -16.68
CA LEU A 525 -41.77 -6.38 -16.98
C LEU A 525 -41.49 -7.77 -16.41
N GLY A 526 -40.33 -8.01 -15.80
CA GLY A 526 -39.93 -9.23 -15.10
C GLY A 526 -39.48 -10.36 -16.02
N ASN A 527 -38.94 -9.99 -17.17
CA ASN A 527 -38.39 -10.90 -18.19
C ASN A 527 -37.22 -10.25 -18.93
N GLY A 528 -36.63 -9.20 -18.35
CA GLY A 528 -35.61 -8.40 -19.02
C GLY A 528 -36.12 -7.36 -20.03
N GLU A 529 -37.44 -7.19 -20.16
CA GLU A 529 -38.02 -6.13 -20.97
C GLU A 529 -38.49 -4.96 -20.10
N PHE A 530 -38.31 -3.73 -20.61
CA PHE A 530 -38.68 -2.51 -19.90
C PHE A 530 -39.74 -1.69 -20.65
N GLU A 531 -40.71 -1.16 -19.93
CA GLU A 531 -41.65 -0.14 -20.38
C GLU A 531 -41.15 1.25 -19.97
N LEU A 532 -40.79 2.09 -20.94
CA LEU A 532 -40.30 3.44 -20.68
C LEU A 532 -41.44 4.44 -20.46
N LEU A 533 -41.39 5.13 -19.33
CA LEU A 533 -42.35 6.13 -18.89
C LEU A 533 -41.64 7.46 -18.63
N GLU A 534 -42.12 8.53 -19.28
CA GLU A 534 -41.60 9.91 -19.15
C GLU A 534 -42.54 10.80 -18.33
N ASN A 535 -43.36 10.22 -17.45
CA ASN A 535 -44.33 10.93 -16.61
C ASN A 535 -43.70 11.52 -15.35
N ILE A 536 -42.43 11.95 -15.43
CA ILE A 536 -41.69 12.57 -14.33
C ILE A 536 -41.45 14.03 -14.68
N GLN A 537 -41.78 14.93 -13.78
CA GLN A 537 -41.44 16.34 -13.97
C GLN A 537 -39.93 16.52 -14.05
N ARG A 538 -39.52 17.41 -14.95
CA ARG A 538 -38.12 17.75 -15.15
C ARG A 538 -37.55 18.38 -13.87
N ALA A 539 -36.38 17.88 -13.45
CA ALA A 539 -35.62 18.40 -12.31
C ALA A 539 -34.75 19.62 -12.72
N SER A 540 -33.79 19.99 -11.88
CA SER A 540 -32.79 21.03 -12.17
C SER A 540 -31.39 20.49 -11.79
N GLY A 541 -30.37 20.72 -12.62
CA GLY A 541 -29.01 20.25 -12.37
C GLY A 541 -28.29 19.78 -13.64
N ASP A 542 -27.05 19.34 -13.48
CA ASP A 542 -26.20 18.85 -14.57
C ASP A 542 -26.24 17.34 -14.70
N PHE A 543 -25.51 16.58 -13.89
CA PHE A 543 -25.57 15.13 -13.82
C PHE A 543 -25.72 14.70 -12.37
N LEU A 544 -26.35 13.55 -12.19
CA LEU A 544 -26.75 13.08 -10.88
C LEU A 544 -25.59 12.31 -10.26
N GLN A 545 -25.26 12.64 -9.01
CA GLN A 545 -24.24 11.96 -8.22
C GLN A 545 -24.83 11.14 -7.09
N GLY A 546 -26.01 11.51 -6.59
CA GLY A 546 -26.70 10.77 -5.56
C GLY A 546 -28.20 10.70 -5.79
N ALA A 547 -28.76 9.53 -5.47
CA ALA A 547 -30.19 9.31 -5.43
C ALA A 547 -30.53 8.35 -4.28
N ALA A 548 -31.63 8.63 -3.58
CA ALA A 548 -32.09 7.75 -2.51
C ALA A 548 -33.62 7.77 -2.40
N VAL A 549 -34.22 6.65 -1.99
CA VAL A 549 -35.65 6.61 -1.68
C VAL A 549 -35.86 7.10 -0.25
N LEU A 550 -36.67 8.15 -0.10
CA LEU A 550 -37.22 8.57 1.17
C LEU A 550 -38.61 7.92 1.34
N PRO A 551 -38.76 6.96 2.28
CA PRO A 551 -40.02 6.24 2.45
C PRO A 551 -41.14 7.17 2.95
N ALA A 552 -42.38 6.77 2.69
CA ALA A 552 -43.55 7.49 3.18
C ALA A 552 -43.68 7.39 4.71
N VAL A 553 -43.65 8.54 5.41
CA VAL A 553 -43.96 8.61 6.84
C VAL A 553 -45.46 8.90 7.04
N GLY A 554 -46.16 8.01 7.74
CA GLY A 554 -47.60 8.16 8.02
C GLY A 554 -48.48 8.09 6.75
N ASP A 555 -49.31 9.12 6.52
CA ASP A 555 -50.20 9.21 5.35
C ASP A 555 -49.52 9.86 4.12
N GLY A 556 -48.20 10.07 4.17
CA GLY A 556 -47.40 10.68 3.11
C GLY A 556 -47.27 9.84 1.83
N GLU A 557 -46.55 10.40 0.86
CA GLU A 557 -46.12 9.68 -0.35
C GLU A 557 -44.60 9.49 -0.31
N GLU A 558 -44.15 8.40 -0.91
CA GLU A 558 -42.74 8.09 -1.10
C GLU A 558 -42.09 9.14 -2.02
N ARG A 559 -40.82 9.45 -1.79
CA ARG A 559 -40.07 10.41 -2.60
C ARG A 559 -38.74 9.84 -3.01
N VAL A 560 -38.27 10.21 -4.19
CA VAL A 560 -36.87 10.03 -4.59
C VAL A 560 -36.15 11.35 -4.34
N LEU A 561 -35.11 11.32 -3.52
CA LEU A 561 -34.20 12.44 -3.30
C LEU A 561 -33.09 12.42 -4.35
N LEU A 562 -32.63 13.60 -4.75
CA LEU A 562 -31.67 13.80 -5.84
C LEU A 562 -30.63 14.85 -5.44
N SER A 563 -29.36 14.55 -5.65
CA SER A 563 -28.21 15.45 -5.53
C SER A 563 -27.44 15.51 -6.86
N TRP A 564 -26.85 16.67 -7.12
CA TRP A 564 -26.26 17.02 -8.40
C TRP A 564 -24.83 17.47 -8.20
N HIS A 565 -23.93 17.04 -9.08
CA HIS A 565 -22.54 17.48 -9.09
C HIS A 565 -22.42 19.02 -9.13
N ALA A 566 -23.29 19.70 -9.88
CA ALA A 566 -23.31 21.16 -9.90
C ALA A 566 -23.74 21.76 -8.55
N ALA A 567 -22.80 22.48 -7.93
CA ALA A 567 -23.06 23.21 -6.70
C ALA A 567 -24.24 24.19 -6.79
N GLY A 568 -25.03 24.24 -5.71
CA GLY A 568 -26.10 25.22 -5.50
C GLY A 568 -27.48 24.80 -6.01
N GLU A 569 -27.65 23.58 -6.51
CA GLU A 569 -28.95 23.01 -6.88
C GLU A 569 -29.78 22.52 -5.68
N GLY A 570 -29.13 22.34 -4.52
CA GLY A 570 -29.75 21.78 -3.32
C GLY A 570 -30.14 20.31 -3.50
N ILE A 571 -30.79 19.75 -2.48
CA ILE A 571 -31.44 18.44 -2.60
C ILE A 571 -32.82 18.64 -3.20
N GLN A 572 -33.08 17.92 -4.27
CA GLN A 572 -34.38 17.91 -4.93
C GLN A 572 -35.13 16.63 -4.60
N SER A 573 -36.44 16.64 -4.81
CA SER A 573 -37.30 15.49 -4.58
C SER A 573 -38.30 15.31 -5.70
N ILE A 574 -38.55 14.05 -6.04
CA ILE A 574 -39.62 13.63 -6.94
C ILE A 574 -40.60 12.79 -6.13
N THR A 575 -41.86 13.18 -6.08
CA THR A 575 -42.91 12.42 -5.38
C THR A 575 -43.39 11.26 -6.24
N VAL A 576 -43.35 10.04 -5.70
CA VAL A 576 -43.83 8.81 -6.37
C VAL A 576 -45.29 8.58 -5.98
N PRO A 577 -46.26 8.86 -6.88
CA PRO A 577 -47.67 8.74 -6.54
C PRO A 577 -48.08 7.27 -6.39
N LYS A 578 -49.15 7.01 -5.63
CA LYS A 578 -49.67 5.64 -5.42
C LYS A 578 -50.03 4.93 -6.73
N GLU A 579 -50.52 5.68 -7.72
CA GLU A 579 -50.76 5.19 -9.08
C GLU A 579 -49.63 5.65 -10.02
N ALA A 580 -48.39 5.24 -9.70
CA ALA A 580 -47.14 5.69 -10.32
C ALA A 580 -47.18 5.73 -11.86
N ARG A 581 -47.82 4.72 -12.49
CA ARG A 581 -47.93 4.59 -13.95
C ARG A 581 -48.88 5.59 -14.62
N HIS A 582 -49.85 6.12 -13.89
CA HIS A 582 -50.95 6.89 -14.49
C HIS A 582 -50.95 8.37 -14.09
N GLN A 583 -50.15 8.73 -13.08
CA GLN A 583 -50.04 10.08 -12.56
C GLN A 583 -48.65 10.65 -12.82
N GLU A 584 -48.54 11.96 -12.98
CA GLU A 584 -47.26 12.62 -13.15
C GLU A 584 -46.53 12.71 -11.79
N TRP A 585 -45.24 12.40 -11.76
CA TRP A 585 -44.41 12.49 -10.57
C TRP A 585 -43.96 13.93 -10.38
N ALA A 586 -44.35 14.54 -9.26
CA ALA A 586 -44.17 15.96 -9.03
C ALA A 586 -42.77 16.26 -8.49
N TRP A 587 -42.14 17.30 -9.04
CA TRP A 587 -40.86 17.82 -8.56
C TRP A 587 -41.06 18.86 -7.45
N SER A 588 -40.18 18.83 -6.45
CA SER A 588 -40.05 19.88 -5.43
C SER A 588 -38.63 19.99 -4.90
N GLU A 589 -38.21 21.19 -4.51
CA GLU A 589 -37.04 21.39 -3.66
C GLU A 589 -37.28 20.74 -2.29
N PHE A 590 -36.34 19.91 -1.84
CA PHE A 590 -36.39 19.24 -0.54
C PHE A 590 -35.59 20.02 0.50
N SER A 591 -34.36 20.40 0.16
CA SER A 591 -33.47 21.19 1.01
C SER A 591 -32.59 22.08 0.14
N SER A 592 -32.37 23.32 0.57
CA SER A 592 -31.37 24.19 -0.08
C SER A 592 -29.93 23.81 0.29
N LEU A 593 -29.75 22.99 1.34
CA LEU A 593 -28.46 22.47 1.78
C LEU A 593 -28.19 21.12 1.08
N SER A 594 -27.02 21.02 0.46
CA SER A 594 -26.51 19.90 -0.30
C SER A 594 -24.98 19.92 -0.18
N LEU A 595 -24.35 18.74 -0.21
CA LEU A 595 -22.93 18.57 -0.47
C LEU A 595 -22.68 17.92 -1.85
N ASP A 596 -23.70 17.96 -2.70
CA ASP A 596 -23.69 17.78 -4.17
C ASP A 596 -23.50 16.33 -4.65
N GLU A 597 -22.72 15.55 -3.91
CA GLU A 597 -22.32 14.19 -4.25
C GLU A 597 -23.29 13.12 -3.69
N ALA A 598 -22.82 12.09 -2.99
CA ALA A 598 -23.66 10.97 -2.54
C ALA A 598 -24.84 11.36 -1.63
N LEU A 599 -25.90 10.55 -1.69
CA LEU A 599 -27.05 10.62 -0.79
C LEU A 599 -27.37 9.23 -0.21
N THR A 600 -27.63 9.18 1.09
CA THR A 600 -28.17 7.98 1.74
C THR A 600 -29.35 8.35 2.63
N VAL A 601 -30.32 7.44 2.73
CA VAL A 601 -31.43 7.54 3.66
C VAL A 601 -31.37 6.36 4.62
N ALA A 602 -31.24 6.63 5.91
CA ALA A 602 -31.15 5.64 6.99
C ALA A 602 -31.71 6.24 8.29
N ASP A 603 -32.05 5.42 9.28
CA ASP A 603 -32.42 5.88 10.63
C ASP A 603 -31.18 5.75 11.53
N LEU A 604 -30.55 6.89 11.87
CA LEU A 604 -29.30 6.92 12.64
C LEU A 604 -29.54 7.06 14.15
N ASP A 605 -30.73 7.50 14.57
CA ASP A 605 -31.04 7.73 16.00
C ASP A 605 -32.15 6.84 16.59
N ASP A 606 -32.55 5.79 15.85
CA ASP A 606 -33.54 4.76 16.22
C ASP A 606 -34.88 5.38 16.61
N ASP A 607 -35.26 6.48 15.94
CA ASP A 607 -36.52 7.19 16.17
C ASP A 607 -37.63 6.81 15.17
N LEU A 608 -37.32 5.89 14.24
CA LEU A 608 -38.14 5.40 13.14
C LEU A 608 -38.51 6.45 12.09
N ASN A 609 -37.95 7.66 12.17
CA ASN A 609 -37.98 8.63 11.08
C ASN A 609 -36.70 8.50 10.26
N PRO A 610 -36.80 8.48 8.93
CA PRO A 610 -35.62 8.44 8.07
C PRO A 610 -34.84 9.75 8.14
N ASP A 611 -33.53 9.63 8.29
CA ASP A 611 -32.55 10.71 8.18
C ASP A 611 -31.94 10.74 6.77
N VAL A 612 -31.43 11.90 6.36
CA VAL A 612 -30.73 12.06 5.07
C VAL A 612 -29.27 12.40 5.34
N ILE A 613 -28.37 11.55 4.85
CA ILE A 613 -26.92 11.66 5.03
C ILE A 613 -26.30 12.19 3.74
N LEU A 614 -25.47 13.22 3.86
CA LEU A 614 -24.82 13.96 2.76
C LEU A 614 -23.28 13.88 2.88
N GLY A 615 -22.75 12.79 3.43
CA GLY A 615 -21.36 12.71 3.87
C GLY A 615 -21.18 13.25 5.29
N THR A 616 -20.64 14.46 5.43
CA THR A 616 -20.35 15.08 6.75
C THR A 616 -21.50 15.91 7.33
N VAL A 617 -22.67 15.84 6.70
CA VAL A 617 -23.89 16.52 7.15
C VAL A 617 -25.03 15.52 7.21
N ILE A 618 -25.78 15.58 8.30
CA ILE A 618 -26.99 14.78 8.52
C ILE A 618 -28.19 15.72 8.64
N LEU A 619 -29.25 15.42 7.92
CA LEU A 619 -30.57 16.00 8.10
C LEU A 619 -31.42 14.99 8.88
N PHE A 620 -31.50 15.17 10.20
CA PHE A 620 -32.31 14.30 11.05
C PHE A 620 -33.79 14.55 10.87
N GLY A 621 -34.56 13.50 10.59
CA GLY A 621 -36.01 13.55 10.49
C GLY A 621 -36.64 13.72 11.88
N ARG A 622 -37.57 14.66 12.05
CA ARG A 622 -38.26 14.90 13.33
C ARG A 622 -39.77 14.72 13.19
N GLU A 623 -40.43 14.40 14.31
CA GLU A 623 -41.89 14.27 14.37
C GLU A 623 -42.59 15.50 13.76
N GLY A 624 -43.52 15.25 12.83
CA GLY A 624 -44.27 16.31 12.14
C GLY A 624 -43.65 16.79 10.82
N GLY A 625 -42.53 16.22 10.39
CA GLY A 625 -41.89 16.51 9.10
C GLY A 625 -40.90 17.68 9.14
N ASP A 626 -40.46 18.08 10.34
CA ASP A 626 -39.37 19.02 10.54
C ASP A 626 -38.02 18.30 10.39
N TRP A 627 -36.96 19.05 10.07
CA TRP A 627 -35.60 18.52 9.89
C TRP A 627 -34.60 19.27 10.77
N GLU A 628 -33.68 18.53 11.38
CA GLU A 628 -32.56 19.09 12.14
C GLU A 628 -31.25 18.84 11.40
N THR A 629 -30.51 19.90 11.09
CA THR A 629 -29.20 19.79 10.45
C THR A 629 -28.09 19.64 11.50
N VAL A 630 -27.27 18.60 11.35
CA VAL A 630 -26.09 18.34 12.19
C VAL A 630 -24.87 18.19 11.28
N TRP A 631 -23.82 18.95 11.58
CA TRP A 631 -22.50 18.77 10.98
C TRP A 631 -21.68 17.85 11.89
N ILE A 632 -21.13 16.79 11.33
CA ILE A 632 -20.29 15.82 12.07
C ILE A 632 -18.79 16.09 11.88
N ASP A 633 -18.45 17.03 10.99
CA ASP A 633 -17.10 17.55 10.76
C ASP A 633 -17.17 19.03 10.35
N ASP A 634 -16.02 19.63 10.07
CA ASP A 634 -15.87 21.03 9.68
C ASP A 634 -16.70 21.38 8.42
N GLU A 635 -17.26 22.59 8.42
CA GLU A 635 -17.98 23.12 7.25
C GLU A 635 -17.03 23.35 6.07
N GLY A 636 -17.51 23.06 4.85
CA GLY A 636 -16.78 23.33 3.61
C GLY A 636 -15.88 22.19 3.12
N LEU A 637 -15.90 21.04 3.80
CA LEU A 637 -15.37 19.80 3.26
C LEU A 637 -16.18 19.33 2.04
N LYS A 638 -15.56 18.49 1.21
CA LYS A 638 -16.10 17.97 -0.06
C LYS A 638 -16.22 16.45 0.01
N PRO A 639 -17.15 15.90 0.82
CA PRO A 639 -17.38 14.46 0.80
C PRO A 639 -17.91 14.06 -0.58
N ASP A 640 -17.44 12.94 -1.12
CA ASP A 640 -17.83 12.46 -2.44
C ASP A 640 -18.71 11.21 -2.33
N ARG A 641 -18.18 10.15 -1.74
CA ARG A 641 -18.93 8.92 -1.46
C ARG A 641 -19.00 8.64 0.01
N HIS A 642 -20.14 8.09 0.45
CA HIS A 642 -20.29 7.61 1.81
C HIS A 642 -21.17 6.37 1.88
N VAL A 643 -20.93 5.57 2.91
CA VAL A 643 -21.72 4.36 3.23
C VAL A 643 -22.04 4.39 4.72
N VAL A 644 -23.25 3.96 5.08
CA VAL A 644 -23.70 3.81 6.47
C VAL A 644 -23.59 2.34 6.86
N SER A 645 -22.83 2.04 7.92
CA SER A 645 -22.63 0.68 8.45
C SER A 645 -22.17 0.73 9.90
N ASP A 646 -22.46 -0.28 10.70
CA ASP A 646 -21.93 -0.42 12.08
C ASP A 646 -20.54 -1.09 12.00
N LEU A 647 -19.46 -0.30 12.01
CA LEU A 647 -18.10 -0.80 11.80
C LEU A 647 -17.45 -1.37 13.06
N ASN A 648 -17.98 -1.08 14.24
CA ASN A 648 -17.40 -1.53 15.50
C ASN A 648 -18.31 -2.52 16.26
N SER A 649 -19.41 -2.94 15.63
CA SER A 649 -20.42 -3.84 16.18
C SER A 649 -21.03 -3.35 17.50
N ASP A 650 -21.10 -2.03 17.73
CA ASP A 650 -21.68 -1.45 18.95
C ASP A 650 -23.20 -1.25 18.87
N GLY A 651 -23.79 -1.50 17.70
CA GLY A 651 -25.21 -1.39 17.39
C GLY A 651 -25.65 0.01 16.98
N LEU A 652 -24.72 0.97 16.83
CA LEU A 652 -24.98 2.29 16.29
C LEU A 652 -24.46 2.36 14.84
N PRO A 653 -25.25 2.90 13.89
CA PRO A 653 -24.74 3.05 12.53
C PRO A 653 -23.67 4.14 12.47
N ASP A 654 -22.53 3.82 11.86
CA ASP A 654 -21.45 4.76 11.57
C ASP A 654 -21.51 5.23 10.11
N ILE A 655 -20.61 6.13 9.74
CA ILE A 655 -20.49 6.65 8.36
C ILE A 655 -19.04 6.56 7.89
N VAL A 656 -18.79 5.86 6.79
CA VAL A 656 -17.51 5.92 6.06
C VAL A 656 -17.63 6.93 4.96
N VAL A 657 -16.65 7.82 4.81
CA VAL A 657 -16.63 8.90 3.81
C VAL A 657 -15.30 8.89 3.06
N GLY A 658 -15.39 8.85 1.73
CA GLY A 658 -14.29 9.19 0.83
C GLY A 658 -14.43 10.64 0.35
N PHE A 659 -13.35 11.42 0.45
CA PHE A 659 -13.35 12.84 0.06
C PHE A 659 -12.92 13.06 -1.39
N GLU A 660 -13.52 14.06 -2.03
CA GLU A 660 -13.23 14.45 -3.41
C GLU A 660 -11.76 14.89 -3.56
N ALA A 661 -10.98 14.13 -4.33
CA ALA A 661 -9.57 14.42 -4.62
C ALA A 661 -9.15 13.84 -5.98
N VAL A 662 -9.64 14.41 -7.08
CA VAL A 662 -9.43 13.86 -8.42
C VAL A 662 -7.95 13.79 -8.79
N SER A 663 -7.43 12.56 -8.90
CA SER A 663 -6.02 12.28 -9.20
C SER A 663 -5.04 12.96 -8.23
N GLU A 664 -5.52 13.24 -7.02
CA GLU A 664 -4.80 13.84 -5.91
C GLU A 664 -5.02 12.97 -4.67
N THR A 665 -4.16 13.12 -3.66
CA THR A 665 -4.35 12.43 -2.39
C THR A 665 -5.56 12.99 -1.63
N GLY A 666 -6.53 12.15 -1.32
CA GLY A 666 -7.70 12.43 -0.50
C GLY A 666 -7.76 11.55 0.75
N ASP A 667 -8.51 12.00 1.74
CA ASP A 667 -8.73 11.23 2.98
C ASP A 667 -9.89 10.22 2.79
N LEU A 668 -9.73 9.04 3.37
CA LEU A 668 -10.79 8.05 3.62
C LEU A 668 -11.01 7.97 5.14
N VAL A 669 -12.24 8.23 5.58
CA VAL A 669 -12.53 8.51 7.00
C VAL A 669 -13.72 7.71 7.48
N TRP A 670 -13.60 7.13 8.68
CA TRP A 670 -14.70 6.58 9.45
C TRP A 670 -15.14 7.57 10.53
N TYR A 671 -16.41 7.94 10.52
CA TYR A 671 -17.06 8.71 11.57
C TYR A 671 -17.86 7.75 12.45
N GLN A 672 -17.29 7.43 13.62
CA GLN A 672 -17.91 6.57 14.62
C GLN A 672 -19.00 7.34 15.37
N GLN A 673 -20.21 6.80 15.40
CA GLN A 673 -21.28 7.31 16.22
C GLN A 673 -21.07 6.94 17.69
N LEU A 674 -21.16 7.92 18.59
CA LEU A 674 -21.00 7.67 20.02
C LEU A 674 -22.37 7.50 20.69
N SER A 675 -22.42 6.61 21.70
CA SER A 675 -23.61 6.43 22.56
C SER A 675 -24.09 7.73 23.24
N GLN A 676 -23.23 8.73 23.38
CA GLN A 676 -23.65 10.07 23.74
C GLN A 676 -24.36 10.70 22.54
N LYS A 677 -25.67 11.00 22.69
CA LYS A 677 -26.48 11.63 21.64
C LYS A 677 -25.75 12.81 20.97
N GLY A 678 -25.58 12.71 19.64
CA GLY A 678 -24.92 13.71 18.79
C GLY A 678 -23.39 13.72 18.88
N GLY A 679 -22.77 12.77 19.57
CA GLY A 679 -21.33 12.60 19.61
C GLY A 679 -20.84 11.78 18.43
N TRP A 680 -19.76 12.25 17.79
CA TRP A 680 -19.08 11.59 16.69
C TRP A 680 -17.58 11.62 16.95
N GLU A 681 -16.88 10.55 16.60
CA GLU A 681 -15.43 10.46 16.63
C GLU A 681 -14.90 10.21 15.21
N LYS A 682 -13.86 10.94 14.81
CA LYS A 682 -13.29 10.88 13.47
C LYS A 682 -12.04 10.01 13.49
N HIS A 683 -12.03 8.96 12.68
CA HIS A 683 -10.90 8.06 12.50
C HIS A 683 -10.44 8.11 11.03
N LEU A 684 -9.18 8.47 10.79
CA LEU A 684 -8.59 8.37 9.45
C LEU A 684 -8.29 6.89 9.18
N ILE A 685 -8.87 6.33 8.11
CA ILE A 685 -8.54 4.97 7.66
C ILE A 685 -7.26 5.04 6.82
N ALA A 686 -7.27 5.85 5.77
CA ALA A 686 -6.15 5.95 4.82
C ALA A 686 -6.14 7.29 4.07
N ARG A 687 -5.02 7.56 3.39
CA ARG A 687 -4.90 8.61 2.38
C ARG A 687 -4.59 7.97 1.03
N LEU A 688 -5.45 8.20 0.05
CA LEU A 688 -5.46 7.47 -1.21
C LEU A 688 -5.64 8.42 -2.39
N THR A 689 -5.31 7.97 -3.59
CA THR A 689 -5.57 8.77 -4.80
C THR A 689 -7.05 8.78 -5.12
N GLY A 690 -7.74 9.88 -4.84
CA GLY A 690 -9.16 10.07 -5.14
C GLY A 690 -10.08 8.95 -4.65
N PRO A 691 -10.34 8.81 -3.34
CA PRO A 691 -11.19 7.76 -2.76
C PRO A 691 -12.68 8.01 -3.05
N MET A 692 -13.09 8.00 -4.32
CA MET A 692 -14.43 8.39 -4.81
C MET A 692 -15.24 7.19 -5.31
N SER A 693 -14.94 6.02 -4.78
CA SER A 693 -15.60 4.76 -5.10
C SER A 693 -15.54 3.90 -3.84
N LEU A 694 -16.67 3.63 -3.20
CA LEU A 694 -16.72 3.10 -1.84
C LEU A 694 -17.77 1.99 -1.69
N GLY A 695 -17.43 0.93 -0.95
CA GLY A 695 -18.30 -0.14 -0.53
C GLY A 695 -17.97 -0.62 0.88
N VAL A 696 -18.91 -1.30 1.54
CA VAL A 696 -18.71 -1.90 2.87
C VAL A 696 -19.38 -3.26 2.91
N ALA A 697 -18.64 -4.29 3.32
CA ALA A 697 -19.14 -5.63 3.61
C ALA A 697 -18.11 -6.38 4.46
N ASP A 698 -18.54 -7.44 5.12
CA ASP A 698 -17.65 -8.41 5.77
C ASP A 698 -17.03 -9.29 4.67
N MET A 699 -15.75 -9.07 4.33
CA MET A 699 -15.08 -9.71 3.18
C MET A 699 -14.38 -11.01 3.55
N ASP A 700 -13.94 -11.17 4.81
CA ASP A 700 -13.26 -12.37 5.30
C ASP A 700 -14.15 -13.29 6.16
N ALA A 701 -15.42 -12.90 6.36
CA ALA A 701 -16.42 -13.61 7.14
C ALA A 701 -16.08 -13.73 8.64
N ASP A 702 -15.33 -12.78 9.19
CA ASP A 702 -15.00 -12.72 10.62
C ASP A 702 -16.10 -12.05 11.47
N GLY A 703 -17.02 -11.35 10.82
CA GLY A 703 -18.21 -10.75 11.40
C GLY A 703 -18.13 -9.24 11.62
N ASP A 704 -17.03 -8.56 11.31
CA ASP A 704 -17.00 -7.10 11.18
C ASP A 704 -17.00 -6.62 9.72
N PRO A 705 -17.70 -5.51 9.41
CA PRO A 705 -17.68 -4.97 8.07
C PRO A 705 -16.35 -4.28 7.75
N ASP A 706 -15.84 -4.56 6.56
CA ASP A 706 -14.64 -3.97 5.97
C ASP A 706 -14.95 -2.83 5.01
N VAL A 707 -13.93 -2.08 4.61
CA VAL A 707 -14.07 -0.97 3.66
C VAL A 707 -13.38 -1.27 2.34
N ILE A 708 -14.13 -1.20 1.24
CA ILE A 708 -13.61 -1.38 -0.12
C ILE A 708 -13.56 0.00 -0.77
N VAL A 709 -12.43 0.34 -1.37
CA VAL A 709 -12.24 1.64 -2.02
C VAL A 709 -11.49 1.50 -3.34
N GLY A 710 -11.98 2.19 -4.36
CA GLY A 710 -11.31 2.31 -5.65
C GLY A 710 -10.68 3.70 -5.83
N GLU A 711 -9.45 3.74 -6.30
CA GLU A 711 -8.73 4.98 -6.59
C GLU A 711 -9.13 5.61 -7.93
N HIS A 712 -9.28 6.93 -7.93
CA HIS A 712 -9.65 7.74 -9.08
C HIS A 712 -8.43 8.53 -9.63
N ASP A 713 -7.53 7.82 -10.31
CA ASP A 713 -6.35 8.38 -11.00
C ASP A 713 -6.57 8.42 -12.53
N LEU A 714 -7.01 9.57 -13.04
CA LEU A 714 -7.30 9.75 -14.47
C LEU A 714 -6.04 9.83 -15.34
N PRO A 715 -4.95 10.53 -14.92
CA PRO A 715 -3.71 10.55 -15.69
C PRO A 715 -3.00 9.20 -15.76
N ASN A 716 -3.05 8.38 -14.69
CA ASN A 716 -2.30 7.13 -14.58
C ASN A 716 -3.21 5.95 -14.14
N PRO A 717 -4.21 5.56 -14.96
CA PRO A 717 -5.12 4.48 -14.61
C PRO A 717 -4.43 3.13 -14.40
N GLU A 718 -3.22 2.95 -14.96
CA GLU A 718 -2.39 1.77 -14.70
C GLU A 718 -1.86 1.68 -13.26
N ARG A 719 -1.89 2.79 -12.52
CA ARG A 719 -1.46 2.88 -11.10
C ARG A 719 -2.61 2.83 -10.13
N ALA A 720 -3.82 3.17 -10.56
CA ALA A 720 -5.01 3.15 -9.74
C ALA A 720 -5.27 1.74 -9.19
N ARG A 721 -5.60 1.69 -7.90
CA ARG A 721 -5.84 0.45 -7.16
C ARG A 721 -7.30 0.33 -6.74
N LEU A 722 -7.76 -0.91 -6.66
CA LEU A 722 -8.92 -1.32 -5.90
C LEU A 722 -8.42 -2.02 -4.64
N LEU A 723 -8.85 -1.51 -3.48
CA LEU A 723 -8.32 -1.87 -2.18
C LEU A 723 -9.43 -2.38 -1.27
N TRP A 724 -9.09 -3.37 -0.44
CA TRP A 724 -9.87 -3.82 0.69
C TRP A 724 -9.11 -3.47 1.97
N PHE A 725 -9.74 -2.70 2.84
CA PHE A 725 -9.26 -2.40 4.18
C PHE A 725 -9.99 -3.30 5.17
N GLU A 726 -9.32 -4.38 5.56
CA GLU A 726 -9.78 -5.31 6.59
C GLU A 726 -9.85 -4.57 7.92
N ASN A 727 -11.05 -4.56 8.49
CA ASN A 727 -11.33 -3.98 9.78
C ASN A 727 -10.77 -4.91 10.86
N ARG A 728 -9.91 -4.37 11.72
CA ARG A 728 -9.30 -5.16 12.79
C ARG A 728 -9.56 -4.53 14.13
N ASN A 729 -9.81 -5.40 15.11
CA ASN A 729 -9.97 -5.01 16.50
C ASN A 729 -11.14 -4.02 16.72
N ASN A 730 -12.23 -4.13 15.95
CA ASN A 730 -13.39 -3.24 15.96
C ASN A 730 -13.02 -1.78 15.62
N GLY A 731 -12.36 -1.58 14.47
CA GLY A 731 -12.01 -0.27 13.91
C GLY A 731 -10.76 0.39 14.49
N LYS A 732 -10.01 -0.31 15.36
CA LYS A 732 -8.78 0.24 15.96
C LYS A 732 -7.57 0.17 15.03
N SER A 733 -7.62 -0.70 14.04
CA SER A 733 -6.57 -0.94 13.06
C SER A 733 -7.21 -1.35 11.74
N TRP A 734 -6.60 -0.97 10.62
CA TRP A 734 -7.07 -1.28 9.29
C TRP A 734 -5.91 -1.90 8.51
N LEU A 735 -6.07 -3.13 8.01
CA LEU A 735 -5.07 -3.76 7.16
C LEU A 735 -5.47 -3.58 5.68
N PRO A 736 -4.67 -2.88 4.87
CA PRO A 736 -4.91 -2.79 3.43
C PRO A 736 -4.54 -4.10 2.71
N ARG A 737 -5.31 -4.44 1.69
CA ARG A 737 -5.12 -5.58 0.79
C ARG A 737 -5.39 -5.14 -0.65
N LEU A 738 -4.58 -5.61 -1.61
CA LEU A 738 -4.77 -5.25 -3.01
C LEU A 738 -5.76 -6.23 -3.69
N ILE A 739 -6.89 -5.71 -4.16
CA ILE A 739 -7.80 -6.49 -5.03
C ILE A 739 -7.27 -6.47 -6.47
N HIS A 740 -6.92 -5.28 -6.96
CA HIS A 740 -6.40 -5.11 -8.31
C HIS A 740 -5.65 -3.78 -8.47
N GLN A 741 -4.64 -3.77 -9.34
CA GLN A 741 -4.01 -2.56 -9.86
C GLN A 741 -4.13 -2.52 -11.39
N GLY A 742 -4.57 -1.38 -11.93
CA GLY A 742 -4.54 -1.11 -13.37
C GLY A 742 -5.88 -0.75 -14.04
N ASP A 743 -6.91 -0.45 -13.26
CA ASP A 743 -8.13 0.19 -13.72
C ASP A 743 -8.43 1.41 -12.85
N GLU A 744 -9.02 2.46 -13.42
CA GLU A 744 -9.46 3.63 -12.65
C GLU A 744 -10.90 3.43 -12.17
N HIS A 745 -11.19 3.85 -10.94
CA HIS A 745 -12.45 3.58 -10.28
C HIS A 745 -13.19 4.87 -9.89
N HIS A 746 -14.49 4.94 -10.20
CA HIS A 746 -15.37 6.05 -9.84
C HIS A 746 -16.79 5.51 -9.70
N ASP A 747 -17.41 5.66 -8.53
CA ASP A 747 -18.77 5.17 -8.23
C ASP A 747 -18.95 3.65 -8.40
N GLY A 748 -17.83 2.94 -8.32
CA GLY A 748 -17.72 1.60 -8.86
C GLY A 748 -17.86 0.50 -7.82
N ALA A 749 -17.22 0.65 -6.65
CA ALA A 749 -16.90 -0.40 -5.68
C ALA A 749 -18.11 -0.98 -4.94
N LEU A 750 -19.06 -1.51 -5.69
CA LEU A 750 -20.23 -2.22 -5.19
C LEU A 750 -19.83 -3.63 -4.79
N VAL A 751 -20.07 -3.96 -3.54
CA VAL A 751 -19.79 -5.29 -2.98
C VAL A 751 -21.05 -6.15 -3.03
N VAL A 752 -20.95 -7.35 -3.61
CA VAL A 752 -22.08 -8.27 -3.78
C VAL A 752 -21.60 -9.68 -4.11
N ASP A 753 -22.19 -10.71 -3.49
CA ASP A 753 -22.10 -12.10 -3.93
C ASP A 753 -22.83 -12.28 -5.27
N LEU A 754 -22.10 -12.27 -6.40
CA LEU A 754 -22.68 -12.22 -7.75
C LEU A 754 -22.88 -13.62 -8.34
N ASP A 755 -22.10 -14.60 -7.92
CA ASP A 755 -22.17 -15.98 -8.43
C ASP A 755 -22.90 -16.96 -7.48
N GLY A 756 -23.16 -16.53 -6.24
CA GLY A 756 -23.91 -17.25 -5.22
C GLY A 756 -23.10 -18.30 -4.46
N ASP A 757 -21.76 -18.19 -4.46
CA ASP A 757 -20.88 -19.12 -3.75
C ASP A 757 -20.70 -18.79 -2.25
N GLY A 758 -21.12 -17.58 -1.85
CA GLY A 758 -21.17 -17.11 -0.47
C GLY A 758 -20.02 -16.18 -0.08
N ASP A 759 -19.04 -15.94 -0.94
CA ASP A 759 -18.08 -14.86 -0.77
C ASP A 759 -18.54 -13.56 -1.47
N GLN A 760 -17.87 -12.45 -1.16
CA GLN A 760 -18.26 -11.14 -1.68
C GLN A 760 -17.39 -10.76 -2.88
N ASP A 761 -18.01 -10.48 -4.03
CA ASP A 761 -17.34 -9.92 -5.20
C ASP A 761 -17.37 -8.39 -5.18
N VAL A 762 -16.48 -7.78 -5.97
CA VAL A 762 -16.50 -6.34 -6.19
C VAL A 762 -16.80 -6.03 -7.65
N VAL A 763 -17.94 -5.39 -7.90
CA VAL A 763 -18.22 -4.76 -9.19
C VAL A 763 -17.52 -3.41 -9.23
N SER A 764 -17.06 -2.98 -10.40
CA SER A 764 -16.48 -1.65 -10.56
C SER A 764 -16.71 -1.03 -11.93
N ILE A 765 -16.75 0.30 -11.93
CA ILE A 765 -16.81 1.18 -13.09
C ILE A 765 -15.85 2.35 -12.86
N GLY A 766 -15.49 3.05 -13.93
CA GLY A 766 -14.56 4.18 -13.92
C GLY A 766 -15.08 5.32 -14.77
N TRP A 767 -14.56 6.52 -14.52
CA TRP A 767 -14.90 7.74 -15.26
C TRP A 767 -14.13 7.86 -16.58
N GLY A 768 -12.87 7.44 -16.57
CA GLY A 768 -11.90 7.52 -17.67
C GLY A 768 -12.04 6.39 -18.68
N HIS A 769 -12.79 5.33 -18.35
CA HIS A 769 -13.01 4.18 -19.22
C HIS A 769 -14.47 3.72 -19.27
N HIS A 770 -14.78 2.86 -20.25
CA HIS A 770 -16.14 2.42 -20.54
C HIS A 770 -16.41 0.98 -20.09
N LYS A 771 -15.58 0.45 -19.19
CA LYS A 771 -15.70 -0.92 -18.74
C LYS A 771 -16.76 -1.08 -17.64
N VAL A 772 -17.39 -2.24 -17.61
CA VAL A 772 -18.05 -2.83 -16.44
C VAL A 772 -17.21 -4.04 -16.04
N ILE A 773 -16.65 -4.01 -14.84
CA ILE A 773 -15.67 -4.99 -14.38
C ILE A 773 -16.22 -5.65 -13.13
N VAL A 774 -15.96 -6.95 -12.98
CA VAL A 774 -16.18 -7.70 -11.76
C VAL A 774 -14.83 -8.28 -11.32
N TYR A 775 -14.49 -8.09 -10.06
CA TYR A 775 -13.38 -8.76 -9.40
C TYR A 775 -14.01 -9.85 -8.54
N GLU A 776 -13.94 -11.08 -9.06
CA GLU A 776 -14.47 -12.28 -8.41
C GLU A 776 -13.50 -12.71 -7.32
N SER A 777 -14.01 -12.89 -6.10
CA SER A 777 -13.24 -13.55 -5.06
C SER A 777 -13.20 -15.05 -5.38
N VAL A 778 -12.02 -15.65 -5.39
CA VAL A 778 -11.84 -17.08 -5.55
C VAL A 778 -11.05 -17.58 -4.37
N ASN A 779 -11.73 -17.77 -3.24
CA ASN A 779 -11.16 -18.36 -2.03
C ASN A 779 -10.24 -19.56 -2.36
N ALA A 780 -8.91 -19.36 -2.27
CA ALA A 780 -7.94 -20.43 -2.53
C ALA A 780 -7.89 -21.46 -1.39
N LEU A 781 -8.58 -21.20 -0.27
CA LEU A 781 -8.57 -22.07 0.90
C LEU A 781 -9.97 -22.21 1.49
N GLY A 782 -10.61 -23.33 1.16
CA GLY A 782 -11.74 -23.79 1.94
C GLY A 782 -11.37 -23.86 3.41
N ALA A 783 -12.17 -23.21 4.23
CA ALA A 783 -12.23 -23.40 5.67
C ALA A 783 -12.03 -24.88 6.04
N THR A 784 -10.97 -25.17 6.80
CA THR A 784 -10.94 -26.07 7.97
C THR A 784 -9.49 -26.31 8.41
N SER A 785 -9.09 -25.67 9.51
CA SER A 785 -8.15 -26.28 10.45
C SER A 785 -8.88 -26.54 11.77
N ASP A 786 -9.22 -27.81 11.98
CA ASP A 786 -9.60 -28.39 13.29
C ASP A 786 -8.49 -28.22 14.33
#